data_AF-A0A7C4ICI0-F1
#
_entry.id   AF-A0A7C4ICI0-F1
#
_cell.length_a   1.000
_cell.length_b   1.000
_cell.length_c   1.000
_cell.angle_alpha   90.00
_cell.angle_beta   90.00
_cell.angle_gamma   90.00
#
_symmetry.space_group_name_H-M   'P 1'
#
loop_
_entity.id
_entity.type
_entity.pdbx_description
1 polymer ?
#
loop_
_entity_poly.entity_id
_entity_poly.type
_entity_poly.pdbx_seq_one_letter_code
_entity_poly.pdbx_strand_id
1 'polypeptide(L)'
;MQRSRFGRRDRSARLVLGAAVTAALFSGAARADVLAKWGFNDSTLNPSVIDPNLSYTISAVGGVATSFGSGTSGGGSTDLGLAYQLTAFPAQGTNDRSAGLQVTFDTTSFTVSSFNFDLRTSNSSSRYFELQYTLDGTNWTAGQLYTSPAGDFWNNNNSFDLSGIAAASGNPSFGIRIVSAFSPVGFTTTTAPIATYGPNEAYRAANPDDRNYAASGTWRFDAVTLNGTYVSVPFTPRNLVWNAASGTWDTLAGNQPWLDGGTPASFNQVAGQGDNVTISNPADGSVITVQAAGVTPNSITIVNSGTLTLTGGGIGGGAGLAKSGAGRLILTGTNTFRATLSGSNITQGVLETRATNAMGIGPVSIGNATWNSTTAAQSSAGTVTLTGPVTFDVAADLTLAGGLAGTGTMLKVGPAMLAVGGVGTSTGDFTITAGSLRMDNMGALGGNSQGGGPTPTLTVTDASLLVNSTGNNSATRTRISGDINLHNAVIQRLQLTPGPGPSPSNGDSEFSSYGPGAVPGFVGGIMTISGTTTLSNAETRTAAASDNPGGGGSNNAMVIRMPVVVNSGATLILHSANATQSIVGGLPTGSIANTAVALRSVVSESNPNDSLTLKPGATVQMTGAGEKRIGSTGTGKPIIGLGTTTSESTIKADGRTFLTDLASTGSVNSQLVVAGSGLGGLRIEAPMNAVYNGNDALQCNSGLLGTNPDVSENSIGNVYTLLSPDRLASLSGFANSPTTEADGVTPITRGGTLTLAATDPAGATGAINDGPAAATPVKLGLDIAAGAGNLLYTLSDATAPAAALGNFGGLVLRQSSGSGGVTAQLLNDVTFTGAGAQSSYDQLGGTLDLNGRALTVAGPAVLQAGVIAGTAGSALAAGTMTKTGTGTLTITAPAALAPADGTLAVHQGQVVLSANAGKPAQTGPVAAVANLTINVTGGAVTLGTAQDVSKVISSVAGGVNLAGQTLRIYTLADEAAINSAVAGGRVVDGSIGGNPWQIGITDQIPDAAGNPMVLVQVTRKGDANLDGTTNFTDLLRLSQNYNQSGKLFDQADFTYDGTVNFNDLLILSQNYNQSYASAGAAAVPEPAAAGLLLAGVGLLARRRRPGMGPDGA
;
A
#
# COMPACT_ATOMS: atom_id res chain seq x y z
N MET A 1 41.06 -36.33 12.13
CA MET A 1 41.30 -37.40 13.15
C MET A 1 40.92 -36.86 14.53
N GLN A 2 40.41 -37.73 15.43
CA GLN A 2 40.16 -37.53 16.87
C GLN A 2 39.13 -36.44 17.29
N ARG A 3 37.98 -36.82 17.90
CA ARG A 3 37.66 -36.97 19.36
C ARG A 3 37.48 -35.61 20.06
N SER A 4 36.53 -35.34 20.96
CA SER A 4 35.31 -36.01 21.48
C SER A 4 34.45 -34.95 22.27
N ARG A 5 33.31 -35.16 22.96
CA ARG A 5 32.57 -36.34 23.48
C ARG A 5 31.10 -35.92 23.81
N PHE A 6 30.21 -36.89 24.08
CA PHE A 6 28.91 -36.71 24.77
C PHE A 6 29.12 -36.58 26.31
N GLY A 7 28.16 -36.16 27.16
CA GLY A 7 26.72 -36.00 26.95
C GLY A 7 25.95 -35.32 28.13
N ARG A 8 24.74 -35.83 28.45
CA ARG A 8 23.55 -35.04 28.80
C ARG A 8 22.78 -35.59 30.03
N ARG A 9 22.16 -34.70 30.83
CA ARG A 9 20.83 -34.80 31.54
C ARG A 9 20.79 -34.38 33.02
N ASP A 10 19.88 -33.44 33.29
CA ASP A 10 18.89 -33.32 34.38
C ASP A 10 19.21 -33.78 35.81
N ARG A 11 18.93 -32.86 36.77
CA ARG A 11 17.92 -33.09 37.83
C ARG A 11 17.46 -31.80 38.53
N SER A 12 16.16 -31.71 38.77
CA SER A 12 15.49 -30.65 39.53
C SER A 12 15.54 -30.92 41.04
N ALA A 13 15.62 -29.87 41.88
CA ALA A 13 14.93 -29.78 43.18
C ALA A 13 15.08 -28.39 43.85
N ARG A 14 14.05 -27.99 44.61
CA ARG A 14 13.95 -26.75 45.42
C ARG A 14 14.72 -26.86 46.75
N LEU A 15 15.19 -25.74 47.32
CA LEU A 15 14.94 -25.41 48.74
C LEU A 15 15.12 -23.91 49.06
N VAL A 16 14.48 -23.45 50.14
CA VAL A 16 14.42 -22.06 50.65
C VAL A 16 15.27 -21.92 51.92
N LEU A 17 16.10 -20.87 52.02
CA LEU A 17 16.46 -20.09 53.24
C LEU A 17 17.41 -18.94 52.82
N GLY A 18 17.22 -17.68 53.26
CA GLY A 18 17.75 -17.17 54.55
C GLY A 18 19.06 -16.39 54.28
N ALA A 19 19.02 -15.09 54.00
CA ALA A 19 19.06 -13.96 54.97
C ALA A 19 20.49 -13.47 55.36
N ALA A 20 20.68 -12.15 55.27
CA ALA A 20 21.77 -11.32 55.84
C ALA A 20 23.23 -11.55 55.37
N VAL A 21 23.76 -10.60 54.57
CA VAL A 21 25.18 -10.15 54.62
C VAL A 21 25.25 -8.63 54.38
N THR A 22 25.65 -7.92 55.45
CA THR A 22 26.39 -6.64 55.49
C THR A 22 25.83 -5.40 54.78
N ALA A 23 25.20 -4.52 55.56
CA ALA A 23 25.23 -3.08 55.29
C ALA A 23 26.66 -2.56 55.48
N ALA A 24 27.36 -2.25 54.39
CA ALA A 24 28.67 -1.63 54.46
C ALA A 24 28.51 -0.13 54.78
N LEU A 25 28.97 0.28 55.97
CA LEU A 25 29.12 1.68 56.35
C LEU A 25 30.17 2.34 55.45
N PHE A 26 29.74 2.92 54.33
CA PHE A 26 30.52 3.91 53.61
C PHE A 26 30.54 5.21 54.42
N SER A 27 31.48 5.33 55.36
CA SER A 27 31.92 6.62 55.88
C SER A 27 32.73 7.36 54.81
N GLY A 28 32.09 7.71 53.70
CA GLY A 28 32.61 8.69 52.77
C GLY A 28 32.58 10.06 53.44
N ALA A 29 33.69 10.81 53.38
CA ALA A 29 33.65 12.22 53.74
C ALA A 29 32.61 12.89 52.83
N ALA A 30 31.57 13.48 53.42
CA ALA A 30 30.48 14.09 52.67
C ALA A 30 31.04 15.22 51.79
N ARG A 31 30.94 15.05 50.47
CA ARG A 31 31.11 16.17 49.54
C ARG A 31 29.88 17.05 49.71
N ALA A 32 30.07 18.36 49.90
CA ALA A 32 28.95 19.27 49.96
C ALA A 32 28.17 19.24 48.63
N ASP A 33 26.85 19.21 48.73
CA ASP A 33 25.94 19.30 47.60
C ASP A 33 25.48 20.77 47.41
N VAL A 34 25.07 21.10 46.18
CA VAL A 34 24.54 22.41 45.84
C VAL A 34 23.08 22.49 46.32
N LEU A 35 22.82 23.25 47.38
CA LEU A 35 21.47 23.45 47.92
C LEU A 35 20.68 24.46 47.10
N ALA A 36 21.34 25.51 46.60
CA ALA A 36 20.77 26.45 45.65
C ALA A 36 21.85 27.05 44.74
N LYS A 37 21.54 27.26 43.46
CA LYS A 37 22.36 28.03 42.51
C LYS A 37 21.49 28.96 41.67
N TRP A 38 21.89 30.23 41.54
CA TRP A 38 21.37 31.19 40.58
C TRP A 38 22.44 31.48 39.52
N GLY A 39 22.14 31.12 38.27
CA GLY A 39 22.92 31.51 37.08
C GLY A 39 22.23 32.54 36.20
N PHE A 40 21.05 33.07 36.60
CA PHE A 40 20.27 34.18 35.98
C PHE A 40 20.02 34.15 34.45
N ASN A 41 20.39 33.06 33.76
CA ASN A 41 20.33 32.86 32.31
C ASN A 41 18.92 32.91 31.70
N ASP A 42 17.88 32.73 32.52
CA ASP A 42 16.47 32.82 32.15
C ASP A 42 15.86 34.22 32.38
N SER A 43 16.66 35.19 32.85
CA SER A 43 16.23 36.52 33.28
C SER A 43 15.18 36.52 34.41
N THR A 44 15.20 35.51 35.28
CA THR A 44 14.40 35.48 36.52
C THR A 44 15.27 35.55 37.78
N LEU A 45 14.62 35.65 38.95
CA LEU A 45 15.26 35.51 40.26
C LEU A 45 15.12 34.09 40.84
N ASN A 46 14.63 33.14 40.04
CA ASN A 46 14.56 31.75 40.44
C ASN A 46 15.94 31.09 40.31
N PRO A 47 16.30 30.17 41.21
CA PRO A 47 17.52 29.38 41.08
C PRO A 47 17.42 28.38 39.92
N SER A 48 18.52 28.18 39.19
CA SER A 48 18.67 27.16 38.16
C SER A 48 18.88 25.75 38.74
N VAL A 49 19.29 25.65 40.01
CA VAL A 49 19.36 24.40 40.80
C VAL A 49 18.87 24.70 42.21
N ILE A 50 17.97 23.89 42.78
CA ILE A 50 17.41 24.10 44.12
C ILE A 50 17.04 22.76 44.77
N ASP A 51 17.37 22.57 46.05
CA ASP A 51 16.79 21.51 46.86
C ASP A 51 15.30 21.84 47.11
N PRO A 52 14.35 20.94 46.81
CA PRO A 52 12.92 21.23 46.91
C PRO A 52 12.42 21.55 48.33
N ASN A 53 13.23 21.33 49.37
CA ASN A 53 12.91 21.64 50.76
C ASN A 53 13.51 22.98 51.24
N LEU A 54 14.38 23.63 50.44
CA LEU A 54 15.02 24.90 50.83
C LEU A 54 14.14 26.10 50.45
N SER A 55 13.60 26.80 51.44
CA SER A 55 12.95 28.10 51.23
C SER A 55 13.98 29.22 51.18
N TYR A 56 13.78 30.20 50.31
CA TYR A 56 14.69 31.34 50.14
C TYR A 56 13.94 32.63 49.78
N THR A 57 14.62 33.77 49.90
CA THR A 57 14.20 35.04 49.29
C THR A 57 15.44 35.82 48.86
N ILE A 58 15.55 36.11 47.57
CA ILE A 58 16.63 36.92 46.98
C ILE A 58 16.10 38.31 46.64
N SER A 59 16.83 39.36 47.04
CA SER A 59 16.42 40.74 46.87
C SER A 59 17.61 41.70 46.77
N ALA A 60 17.36 42.90 46.25
CA ALA A 60 18.34 43.97 46.27
C ALA A 60 18.10 44.87 47.50
N VAL A 61 19.18 45.37 48.11
CA VAL A 61 19.14 46.14 49.36
C VAL A 61 19.89 47.47 49.25
N GLY A 62 19.53 48.43 50.10
CA GLY A 62 20.16 49.75 50.16
C GLY A 62 19.82 50.70 49.02
N GLY A 63 18.69 50.49 48.33
CA GLY A 63 18.15 51.42 47.32
C GLY A 63 18.70 51.25 45.89
N VAL A 64 19.50 50.22 45.63
CA VAL A 64 20.05 49.92 44.30
C VAL A 64 18.96 49.51 43.30
N ALA A 65 19.13 49.90 42.03
CA ALA A 65 18.25 49.54 40.93
C ALA A 65 18.72 48.26 40.22
N THR A 66 17.78 47.45 39.75
CA THR A 66 18.02 46.06 39.29
C THR A 66 17.71 45.89 37.80
N SER A 67 18.43 44.98 37.14
CA SER A 67 18.31 44.65 35.71
C SER A 67 19.03 43.32 35.41
N PHE A 68 19.00 42.85 34.17
CA PHE A 68 19.85 41.74 33.71
C PHE A 68 20.85 42.25 32.66
N GLY A 69 22.08 41.77 32.72
CA GLY A 69 23.17 42.14 31.80
C GLY A 69 23.96 40.92 31.33
N SER A 70 24.92 41.11 30.42
CA SER A 70 25.77 40.01 29.94
C SER A 70 26.70 39.48 31.04
N GLY A 71 26.52 38.19 31.37
CA GLY A 71 27.44 37.35 32.16
C GLY A 71 28.72 36.97 31.40
N THR A 72 28.68 37.01 30.06
CA THR A 72 29.79 36.62 29.17
C THR A 72 30.83 37.72 28.90
N SER A 73 30.51 38.99 29.17
CA SER A 73 31.38 40.13 28.86
C SER A 73 32.57 40.30 29.82
N GLY A 74 33.79 40.46 29.28
CA GLY A 74 34.99 40.78 30.08
C GLY A 74 35.68 39.58 30.75
N GLY A 75 35.73 38.43 30.07
CA GLY A 75 36.31 37.18 30.58
C GLY A 75 35.27 36.14 31.02
N GLY A 76 34.06 36.60 31.34
CA GLY A 76 32.90 35.77 31.69
C GLY A 76 32.85 35.29 33.14
N SER A 77 31.65 35.05 33.64
CA SER A 77 31.42 34.20 34.83
C SER A 77 31.75 32.73 34.53
N THR A 78 31.88 31.93 35.59
CA THR A 78 31.90 30.46 35.55
C THR A 78 30.58 29.84 35.08
N ASP A 79 29.47 30.59 35.10
CA ASP A 79 28.22 30.28 34.41
C ASP A 79 28.06 31.24 33.22
N LEU A 80 27.76 30.74 32.01
CA LEU A 80 27.83 31.55 30.80
C LEU A 80 26.44 31.94 30.27
N GLY A 81 26.04 33.20 30.50
CA GLY A 81 24.93 33.81 29.77
C GLY A 81 24.53 35.20 30.27
N LEU A 82 23.48 35.29 31.07
CA LEU A 82 22.95 36.52 31.66
C LEU A 82 23.20 36.56 33.16
N ALA A 83 23.55 37.73 33.68
CA ALA A 83 23.88 37.97 35.08
C ALA A 83 22.98 39.06 35.69
N TYR A 84 22.72 38.96 36.99
CA TYR A 84 21.87 39.92 37.71
C TYR A 84 22.62 41.21 38.01
N GLN A 85 22.19 42.31 37.40
CA GLN A 85 22.89 43.60 37.39
C GLN A 85 22.27 44.59 38.39
N LEU A 86 23.11 45.13 39.28
CA LEU A 86 22.78 46.20 40.23
C LEU A 86 23.43 47.52 39.81
N THR A 87 22.73 48.63 40.01
CA THR A 87 23.19 50.02 39.75
C THR A 87 22.61 50.98 40.82
N ALA A 88 22.90 52.28 40.76
CA ALA A 88 22.40 53.28 41.72
C ALA A 88 22.81 52.99 43.18
N PHE A 89 24.10 52.73 43.38
CA PHE A 89 24.73 52.60 44.70
C PHE A 89 24.78 53.95 45.46
N PRO A 90 25.06 53.96 46.77
CA PRO A 90 25.10 55.18 47.58
C PRO A 90 26.06 56.26 47.05
N ALA A 91 25.82 57.51 47.45
CA ALA A 91 26.72 58.61 47.09
C ALA A 91 28.11 58.42 47.74
N GLN A 92 29.14 59.01 47.13
CA GLN A 92 30.51 58.91 47.62
C GLN A 92 30.62 59.35 49.09
N GLY A 93 31.25 58.54 49.93
CA GLY A 93 31.40 58.80 51.36
C GLY A 93 30.12 58.67 52.21
N THR A 94 29.08 58.01 51.70
CA THR A 94 27.82 57.76 52.45
C THR A 94 27.42 56.29 52.50
N ASN A 95 26.69 55.89 53.55
CA ASN A 95 26.02 54.60 53.70
C ASN A 95 26.91 53.36 53.43
N ASP A 96 28.06 53.32 54.11
CA ASP A 96 28.98 52.18 54.05
C ASP A 96 28.28 50.85 54.42
N ARG A 97 28.66 49.76 53.74
CA ARG A 97 28.18 48.39 53.98
C ARG A 97 26.65 48.20 53.98
N SER A 98 25.89 49.04 53.27
CA SER A 98 24.41 49.01 53.30
C SER A 98 23.72 48.56 52.01
N ALA A 99 24.41 48.52 50.88
CA ALA A 99 23.79 48.44 49.55
C ALA A 99 24.38 47.34 48.66
N GLY A 100 23.53 46.52 48.03
CA GLY A 100 23.95 45.38 47.20
C GLY A 100 22.91 44.26 47.09
N LEU A 101 23.35 43.00 47.08
CA LEU A 101 22.50 41.81 46.97
C LEU A 101 22.28 41.16 48.34
N GLN A 102 21.07 40.69 48.64
CA GLN A 102 20.73 39.90 49.83
C GLN A 102 20.00 38.61 49.43
N VAL A 103 20.32 37.51 50.13
CA VAL A 103 19.58 36.25 50.08
C VAL A 103 19.33 35.76 51.51
N THR A 104 18.06 35.56 51.88
CA THR A 104 17.68 34.88 53.14
C THR A 104 17.24 33.46 52.84
N PHE A 105 17.43 32.56 53.80
CA PHE A 105 17.25 31.11 53.65
C PHE A 105 16.57 30.54 54.89
N ASP A 106 15.70 29.55 54.69
CA ASP A 106 15.31 28.63 55.77
C ASP A 106 16.23 27.40 55.74
N THR A 107 17.25 27.37 56.60
CA THR A 107 18.18 26.24 56.70
C THR A 107 17.76 25.21 57.75
N THR A 108 16.51 25.23 58.25
CA THR A 108 16.05 24.37 59.37
C THR A 108 16.33 22.87 59.15
N SER A 109 16.26 22.39 57.90
CA SER A 109 16.55 20.99 57.53
C SER A 109 17.89 20.80 56.81
N PHE A 110 18.86 21.70 57.01
CA PHE A 110 20.13 21.71 56.27
C PHE A 110 21.33 22.03 57.16
N THR A 111 22.47 21.39 56.86
CA THR A 111 23.77 22.01 57.15
C THR A 111 24.19 22.87 55.97
N VAL A 112 24.84 24.00 56.25
CA VAL A 112 25.45 24.86 55.22
C VAL A 112 26.97 24.85 55.37
N SER A 113 27.68 24.70 54.26
CA SER A 113 29.14 24.56 54.23
C SER A 113 29.84 25.78 53.63
N SER A 114 29.30 26.36 52.56
CA SER A 114 29.87 27.56 51.95
C SER A 114 28.86 28.35 51.13
N PHE A 115 29.15 29.63 50.94
CA PHE A 115 28.46 30.47 49.97
C PHE A 115 29.46 30.98 48.93
N ASN A 116 29.10 30.83 47.66
CA ASN A 116 29.97 31.08 46.52
C ASN A 116 29.28 32.03 45.53
N PHE A 117 30.03 32.90 44.86
CA PHE A 117 29.47 33.82 43.87
C PHE A 117 30.54 34.39 42.93
N ASP A 118 30.14 34.68 41.70
CA ASP A 118 30.92 35.49 40.76
C ASP A 118 30.40 36.93 40.78
N LEU A 119 31.31 37.91 40.84
CA LEU A 119 30.95 39.33 40.85
C LEU A 119 31.79 40.14 39.86
N ARG A 120 31.13 40.68 38.84
CA ARG A 120 31.72 41.70 37.96
C ARG A 120 31.53 43.08 38.57
N THR A 121 32.63 43.82 38.75
CA THR A 121 32.57 45.25 39.08
C THR A 121 32.85 46.06 37.81
N SER A 122 32.20 47.21 37.62
CA SER A 122 32.54 48.16 36.55
C SER A 122 33.62 49.14 37.02
N ASN A 123 34.33 49.76 36.08
CA ASN A 123 35.41 50.71 36.36
C ASN A 123 35.11 51.78 37.43
N SER A 124 33.89 52.32 37.49
CA SER A 124 33.48 53.36 38.46
C SER A 124 32.76 52.85 39.70
N SER A 125 32.42 51.56 39.78
CA SER A 125 31.81 50.95 40.97
C SER A 125 32.82 50.72 42.09
N SER A 126 32.35 50.42 43.32
CA SER A 126 33.28 50.17 44.44
C SER A 126 34.18 48.97 44.17
N ARG A 127 35.47 49.14 44.47
CA ARG A 127 36.47 48.07 44.46
C ARG A 127 36.26 47.07 45.60
N TYR A 128 35.75 47.55 46.73
CA TYR A 128 35.61 46.78 47.95
C TYR A 128 34.15 46.40 48.19
N PHE A 129 33.93 45.13 48.50
CA PHE A 129 32.63 44.57 48.79
C PHE A 129 32.74 43.58 49.94
N GLU A 130 31.82 43.65 50.89
CA GLU A 130 31.83 42.83 52.10
C GLU A 130 30.68 41.84 52.04
N LEU A 131 30.98 40.56 52.24
CA LEU A 131 29.96 39.57 52.57
C LEU A 131 29.66 39.68 54.06
N GLN A 132 28.38 39.87 54.37
CA GLN A 132 27.83 39.88 55.71
C GLN A 132 26.79 38.78 55.84
N TYR A 133 26.63 38.23 57.04
CA TYR A 133 25.62 37.21 57.34
C TYR A 133 24.77 37.61 58.54
N THR A 134 23.56 37.08 58.61
CA THR A 134 22.65 37.22 59.75
C THR A 134 22.20 35.85 60.23
N LEU A 135 21.96 35.75 61.53
CA LEU A 135 21.46 34.55 62.21
C LEU A 135 20.04 34.74 62.78
N ASP A 136 19.49 35.96 62.68
CA ASP A 136 18.19 36.38 63.23
C ASP A 136 17.37 37.23 62.24
N GLY A 137 17.80 37.29 60.97
CA GLY A 137 17.18 38.08 59.91
C GLY A 137 17.37 39.60 60.01
N THR A 138 17.96 40.14 61.09
CA THR A 138 17.94 41.59 61.40
C THR A 138 19.31 42.17 61.71
N ASN A 139 20.13 41.49 62.51
CA ASN A 139 21.49 41.90 62.86
C ASN A 139 22.47 41.26 61.87
N TRP A 140 23.32 42.09 61.27
CA TRP A 140 24.25 41.68 60.22
C TRP A 140 25.70 41.73 60.71
N THR A 141 26.35 40.58 60.70
CA THR A 141 27.75 40.38 61.11
C THR A 141 28.64 40.41 59.88
N ALA A 142 29.78 41.11 59.97
CA ALA A 142 30.80 41.08 58.92
C ALA A 142 31.42 39.69 58.79
N GLY A 143 31.43 39.13 57.58
CA GLY A 143 32.03 37.83 57.26
C GLY A 143 33.41 38.01 56.63
N GLN A 144 33.45 38.46 55.38
CA GLN A 144 34.69 38.61 54.62
C GLN A 144 34.65 39.84 53.70
N LEU A 145 35.72 40.65 53.75
CA LEU A 145 35.94 41.75 52.83
C LEU A 145 36.71 41.25 51.59
N TYR A 146 36.13 41.46 50.42
CA TYR A 146 36.72 41.15 49.12
C TYR A 146 37.17 42.43 48.41
N THR A 147 38.12 42.27 47.48
CA THR A 147 38.71 43.37 46.71
C THR A 147 38.74 42.98 45.23
N SER A 148 38.13 43.79 44.37
CA SER A 148 38.26 43.65 42.92
C SER A 148 39.68 44.07 42.48
N PRO A 149 40.44 43.25 41.73
CA PRO A 149 41.79 43.60 41.31
C PRO A 149 41.81 44.65 40.18
N ALA A 150 40.73 44.71 39.40
CA ALA A 150 40.48 45.70 38.37
C ALA A 150 38.97 45.97 38.22
N GLY A 151 38.63 46.97 37.42
CA GLY A 151 37.28 47.24 36.96
C GLY A 151 36.99 46.60 35.60
N ASP A 152 35.71 46.37 35.33
CA ASP A 152 35.19 45.65 34.16
C ASP A 152 35.66 44.18 34.05
N PHE A 153 36.11 43.62 35.17
CA PHE A 153 36.64 42.29 35.37
C PHE A 153 35.71 41.43 36.25
N TRP A 154 35.68 40.11 36.01
CA TRP A 154 34.92 39.14 36.79
C TRP A 154 35.73 38.57 37.95
N ASN A 155 35.31 38.86 39.19
CA ASN A 155 35.83 38.19 40.37
C ASN A 155 35.12 36.84 40.48
N ASN A 156 35.69 35.82 39.81
CA ASN A 156 35.11 34.47 39.80
C ASN A 156 35.55 33.64 41.00
N ASN A 157 34.68 32.72 41.43
CA ASN A 157 34.88 31.80 42.55
C ASN A 157 35.13 32.51 43.90
N ASN A 158 34.50 33.66 44.17
CA ASN A 158 34.49 34.16 45.55
C ASN A 158 33.79 33.09 46.40
N SER A 159 34.38 32.76 47.54
CA SER A 159 33.88 31.74 48.45
C SER A 159 33.98 32.26 49.88
N PHE A 160 32.96 31.97 50.68
CA PHE A 160 32.93 32.18 52.12
C PHE A 160 32.61 30.86 52.80
N ASP A 161 33.44 30.47 53.78
CA ASP A 161 33.24 29.24 54.55
C ASP A 161 32.21 29.48 55.65
N LEU A 162 31.12 28.70 55.61
CA LEU A 162 30.03 28.74 56.59
C LEU A 162 30.17 27.64 57.65
N SER A 163 31.04 26.66 57.45
CA SER A 163 31.14 25.48 58.33
C SER A 163 31.56 25.81 59.76
N GLY A 164 32.28 26.92 59.96
CA GLY A 164 32.61 27.46 61.29
C GLY A 164 31.46 28.20 61.99
N ILE A 165 30.35 28.48 61.31
CA ILE A 165 29.22 29.27 61.83
C ILE A 165 28.08 28.31 62.20
N ALA A 166 28.17 27.70 63.39
CA ALA A 166 27.27 26.65 63.83
C ALA A 166 25.76 26.99 63.69
N ALA A 167 25.38 28.25 63.95
CA ALA A 167 24.00 28.73 63.87
C ALA A 167 23.52 29.13 62.46
N ALA A 168 24.36 28.99 61.42
CA ALA A 168 23.94 29.16 60.03
C ALA A 168 23.22 27.91 59.49
N SER A 169 23.48 26.74 60.10
CA SER A 169 22.79 25.48 59.86
C SER A 169 21.58 25.36 60.78
N GLY A 170 20.49 24.73 60.33
CA GLY A 170 19.31 24.50 61.16
C GLY A 170 18.52 25.77 61.55
N ASN A 171 18.59 26.84 60.75
CA ASN A 171 18.11 28.17 61.13
C ASN A 171 17.13 28.79 60.08
N PRO A 172 15.85 29.05 60.45
CA PRO A 172 14.86 29.63 59.54
C PRO A 172 15.07 31.12 59.24
N SER A 173 15.98 31.79 59.94
CA SER A 173 16.29 33.22 59.82
C SER A 173 17.72 33.49 59.33
N PHE A 174 18.37 32.49 58.73
CA PHE A 174 19.70 32.65 58.16
C PHE A 174 19.66 33.56 56.92
N GLY A 175 20.69 34.37 56.73
CA GLY A 175 20.81 35.19 55.53
C GLY A 175 22.23 35.66 55.25
N ILE A 176 22.48 35.97 53.99
CA ILE A 176 23.76 36.47 53.48
C ILE A 176 23.48 37.70 52.61
N ARG A 177 24.32 38.71 52.69
CA ARG A 177 24.32 39.85 51.77
C ARG A 177 25.72 40.24 51.35
N ILE A 178 25.84 40.76 50.14
CA ILE A 178 27.09 41.25 49.55
C ILE A 178 26.89 42.73 49.27
N VAL A 179 27.59 43.57 50.03
CA VAL A 179 27.34 45.02 50.10
C VAL A 179 28.59 45.83 49.76
N SER A 180 28.41 47.00 49.15
CA SER A 180 29.52 47.92 48.83
C SER A 180 30.16 48.48 50.08
N ALA A 181 31.48 48.32 50.20
CA ALA A 181 32.26 48.78 51.35
C ALA A 181 33.23 49.91 50.98
N PHE A 182 33.51 50.81 51.92
CA PHE A 182 34.57 51.80 51.81
C PHE A 182 35.96 51.16 51.74
N SER A 183 36.93 51.91 51.22
CA SER A 183 38.31 51.46 51.08
C SER A 183 38.98 51.31 52.45
N PRO A 184 39.48 50.11 52.84
CA PRO A 184 40.19 49.92 54.11
C PRO A 184 41.58 50.58 54.14
N VAL A 185 42.01 51.16 53.01
CA VAL A 185 43.25 51.93 52.85
C VAL A 185 42.92 53.31 52.28
N GLY A 186 43.65 54.34 52.72
CA GLY A 186 43.51 55.68 52.17
C GLY A 186 43.95 55.74 50.70
N PHE A 187 43.35 56.65 49.93
CA PHE A 187 43.61 56.81 48.50
C PHE A 187 43.34 58.25 48.04
N THR A 188 43.91 58.62 46.90
CA THR A 188 43.67 59.91 46.22
C THR A 188 43.13 59.63 44.83
N THR A 189 42.05 60.29 44.43
CA THR A 189 41.49 60.08 43.10
C THR A 189 42.28 60.81 42.01
N THR A 190 42.38 60.22 40.82
CA THR A 190 43.18 60.74 39.70
C THR A 190 42.39 61.60 38.71
N THR A 191 41.06 61.67 38.86
CA THR A 191 40.17 62.41 37.93
C THR A 191 39.50 63.57 38.66
N ALA A 192 39.32 64.72 37.99
CA ALA A 192 38.71 65.89 38.63
C ALA A 192 37.24 65.63 39.05
N PRO A 193 36.79 66.09 40.24
CA PRO A 193 37.59 66.69 41.31
C PRO A 193 38.50 65.66 41.98
N ILE A 194 39.79 66.01 42.10
CA ILE A 194 40.79 65.22 42.81
C ILE A 194 40.51 65.36 44.31
N ALA A 195 40.32 64.24 44.99
CA ALA A 195 40.07 64.19 46.43
C ALA A 195 40.88 63.08 47.09
N THR A 196 41.40 63.36 48.28
CA THR A 196 42.10 62.38 49.12
C THR A 196 41.18 61.96 50.25
N TYR A 197 41.05 60.66 50.45
CA TYR A 197 40.24 60.04 51.49
C TYR A 197 41.11 59.17 52.40
N GLY A 198 40.86 59.22 53.70
CA GLY A 198 41.48 58.34 54.68
C GLY A 198 40.95 56.90 54.61
N PRO A 199 41.58 55.97 55.35
CA PRO A 199 41.08 54.61 55.52
C PRO A 199 39.64 54.60 56.08
N ASN A 200 38.74 53.86 55.42
CA ASN A 200 37.33 53.72 55.76
C ASN A 200 36.51 55.03 55.72
N GLU A 201 36.85 55.97 54.83
CA GLU A 201 36.07 57.22 54.65
C GLU A 201 35.24 57.27 53.36
N ALA A 202 35.59 56.49 52.32
CA ALA A 202 34.95 56.60 51.00
C ALA A 202 35.09 55.33 50.13
N TYR A 203 34.25 55.21 49.10
CA TYR A 203 34.37 54.17 48.08
C TYR A 203 35.52 54.47 47.12
N ARG A 204 36.48 53.54 47.01
CA ARG A 204 37.52 53.57 45.97
C ARG A 204 37.01 52.83 44.74
N ALA A 205 37.16 53.42 43.56
CA ALA A 205 36.69 52.80 42.32
C ALA A 205 37.49 51.53 41.96
N ALA A 206 36.84 50.56 41.31
CA ALA A 206 37.49 49.31 40.89
C ALA A 206 38.57 49.52 39.81
N ASN A 207 38.51 50.61 39.02
CA ASN A 207 39.54 50.96 38.05
C ASN A 207 40.94 51.09 38.71
N PRO A 208 41.99 50.43 38.16
CA PRO A 208 43.34 50.45 38.75
C PRO A 208 43.97 51.84 38.90
N ASP A 209 43.61 52.80 38.05
CA ASP A 209 44.15 54.17 38.04
C ASP A 209 43.53 55.08 39.13
N ASP A 210 42.74 54.54 40.07
CA ASP A 210 42.07 55.31 41.14
C ASP A 210 41.20 56.46 40.62
N ARG A 211 40.42 56.20 39.56
CA ARG A 211 39.41 57.15 39.06
C ARG A 211 38.30 57.41 40.08
N ASN A 212 37.51 58.45 39.84
CA ASN A 212 36.37 58.78 40.69
C ASN A 212 35.34 57.65 40.70
N TYR A 213 34.90 57.28 41.90
CA TYR A 213 33.73 56.42 42.11
C TYR A 213 32.45 57.11 41.61
N ALA A 214 31.51 56.33 41.08
CA ALA A 214 30.19 56.80 40.70
C ALA A 214 29.09 55.86 41.19
N ALA A 215 28.02 56.43 41.75
CA ALA A 215 26.79 55.74 42.12
C ALA A 215 26.15 54.97 40.95
N SER A 216 26.35 55.43 39.72
CA SER A 216 25.91 54.75 38.49
C SER A 216 26.79 53.56 38.08
N GLY A 217 27.88 53.29 38.81
CA GLY A 217 28.70 52.10 38.60
C GLY A 217 27.87 50.82 38.76
N THR A 218 28.03 49.89 37.82
CA THR A 218 27.30 48.62 37.78
C THR A 218 28.06 47.51 38.50
N TRP A 219 27.34 46.66 39.21
CA TRP A 219 27.77 45.32 39.62
C TRP A 219 26.96 44.26 38.87
N ARG A 220 27.53 43.08 38.59
CA ARG A 220 26.78 41.91 38.07
C ARG A 220 27.11 40.66 38.88
N PHE A 221 26.09 40.02 39.42
CA PHE A 221 26.18 38.75 40.13
C PHE A 221 25.82 37.60 39.21
N ASP A 222 26.60 36.53 39.29
CA ASP A 222 26.38 35.29 38.55
C ASP A 222 26.93 34.11 39.37
N ALA A 223 26.59 32.88 38.99
CA ALA A 223 26.95 31.64 39.69
C ALA A 223 26.76 31.66 41.22
N VAL A 224 25.78 32.43 41.72
CA VAL A 224 25.52 32.60 43.16
C VAL A 224 25.03 31.27 43.71
N THR A 225 25.73 30.69 44.67
CA THR A 225 25.55 29.28 45.08
C THR A 225 25.64 29.12 46.60
N LEU A 226 24.65 28.47 47.20
CA LEU A 226 24.71 27.95 48.57
C LEU A 226 25.02 26.46 48.53
N ASN A 227 26.08 26.03 49.23
CA ASN A 227 26.48 24.64 49.36
C ASN A 227 26.23 24.14 50.78
N GLY A 228 25.93 22.85 50.91
CA GLY A 228 25.62 22.22 52.20
C GLY A 228 25.15 20.77 52.04
N THR A 229 24.41 20.27 53.02
CA THR A 229 23.74 18.95 52.92
C THR A 229 22.36 18.99 53.58
N TYR A 230 21.39 18.29 52.99
CA TYR A 230 20.09 18.08 53.61
C TYR A 230 20.23 17.18 54.83
N VAL A 231 19.78 17.67 55.98
CA VAL A 231 19.67 16.91 57.23
C VAL A 231 18.25 16.41 57.34
N SER A 232 18.04 15.13 57.05
CA SER A 232 16.73 14.52 57.17
C SER A 232 16.21 14.60 58.59
N VAL A 233 15.21 15.46 58.82
CA VAL A 233 14.31 15.30 59.96
C VAL A 233 13.59 13.94 59.83
N PRO A 234 13.42 13.15 60.90
CA PRO A 234 12.70 11.87 60.82
C PRO A 234 11.21 12.07 60.54
N PHE A 235 10.83 12.13 59.26
CA PHE A 235 9.43 12.14 58.84
C PHE A 235 8.89 10.70 58.74
N THR A 236 7.79 10.42 59.43
CA THR A 236 7.03 9.17 59.28
C THR A 236 5.71 9.49 58.58
N PRO A 237 5.51 9.08 57.31
CA PRO A 237 4.24 9.28 56.61
C PRO A 237 3.07 8.64 57.37
N ARG A 238 1.94 9.34 57.50
CA ARG A 238 0.71 8.73 58.05
C ARG A 238 0.00 7.92 56.96
N ASN A 239 -0.83 6.96 57.36
CA ASN A 239 -1.57 6.10 56.45
C ASN A 239 -3.07 6.49 56.46
N LEU A 240 -3.44 7.41 55.58
CA LEU A 240 -4.81 7.87 55.38
C LEU A 240 -5.60 6.81 54.60
N VAL A 241 -6.66 6.26 55.20
CA VAL A 241 -7.52 5.25 54.58
C VAL A 241 -8.92 5.83 54.35
N TRP A 242 -9.48 5.65 53.16
CA TRP A 242 -10.89 5.98 52.89
C TRP A 242 -11.82 4.92 53.46
N ASN A 243 -12.76 5.33 54.30
CA ASN A 243 -13.80 4.46 54.82
C ASN A 243 -15.00 4.44 53.85
N ALA A 244 -15.10 3.34 53.11
CA ALA A 244 -16.16 3.11 52.13
C ALA A 244 -17.59 3.09 52.71
N ALA A 245 -17.76 2.81 54.01
CA ALA A 245 -19.07 2.72 54.65
C ALA A 245 -19.59 4.08 55.14
N SER A 246 -18.70 4.99 55.55
CA SER A 246 -19.08 6.34 56.01
C SER A 246 -18.95 7.42 54.93
N GLY A 247 -18.21 7.16 53.84
CA GLY A 247 -17.91 8.18 52.84
C GLY A 247 -16.96 9.26 53.40
N THR A 248 -16.10 8.90 54.34
CA THR A 248 -15.13 9.80 54.99
C THR A 248 -13.75 9.15 55.04
N TRP A 249 -12.72 9.93 55.31
CA TRP A 249 -11.44 9.37 55.75
C TRP A 249 -11.58 8.75 57.15
N ASP A 250 -10.79 7.71 57.42
CA ASP A 250 -10.75 7.02 58.69
C ASP A 250 -10.27 7.96 59.81
N THR A 251 -10.99 7.96 60.93
CA THR A 251 -10.84 8.89 62.06
C THR A 251 -9.87 8.39 63.13
N LEU A 252 -8.98 7.43 62.80
CA LEU A 252 -7.88 7.03 63.68
C LEU A 252 -7.08 8.26 64.15
N ALA A 253 -6.69 8.27 65.44
CA ALA A 253 -5.98 9.40 66.02
C ALA A 253 -4.63 9.65 65.30
N GLY A 254 -4.57 10.74 64.53
CA GLY A 254 -3.45 11.10 63.65
C GLY A 254 -3.85 11.23 62.18
N ASN A 255 -4.83 10.44 61.73
CA ASN A 255 -5.46 10.59 60.42
C ASN A 255 -6.45 11.75 60.47
N GLN A 256 -6.06 12.85 59.83
CA GLN A 256 -6.90 13.99 59.49
C GLN A 256 -6.81 14.23 57.97
N PRO A 257 -7.84 14.79 57.33
CA PRO A 257 -8.35 14.26 56.06
C PRO A 257 -7.92 15.00 54.77
N TRP A 258 -8.12 14.34 53.62
CA TRP A 258 -8.42 14.99 52.33
C TRP A 258 -9.87 15.54 52.43
N LEU A 259 -10.05 16.75 52.98
CA LEU A 259 -11.37 17.24 53.40
C LEU A 259 -12.18 17.94 52.30
N ASP A 260 -13.45 17.55 52.20
CA ASP A 260 -14.52 18.35 51.63
C ASP A 260 -14.89 19.51 52.59
N GLY A 261 -14.24 20.67 52.43
CA GLY A 261 -14.76 21.95 52.98
C GLY A 261 -14.11 22.59 54.22
N GLY A 262 -12.86 22.25 54.59
CA GLY A 262 -12.17 22.85 55.76
C GLY A 262 -10.69 23.23 55.52
N THR A 263 -10.15 24.19 56.29
CA THR A 263 -8.85 24.86 56.04
C THR A 263 -7.62 23.93 55.89
N PRO A 264 -6.59 24.29 55.09
CA PRO A 264 -5.55 23.37 54.59
C PRO A 264 -4.58 22.76 55.63
N ALA A 265 -4.68 23.14 56.91
CA ALA A 265 -3.59 23.08 57.88
C ALA A 265 -3.27 21.69 58.49
N SER A 266 -3.74 20.59 57.88
CA SER A 266 -3.54 19.23 58.42
C SER A 266 -2.89 18.23 57.47
N PHE A 267 -2.65 18.61 56.21
CA PHE A 267 -1.95 17.79 55.21
C PHE A 267 -0.54 18.35 54.98
N ASN A 268 0.51 17.53 55.11
CA ASN A 268 1.87 18.00 54.83
C ASN A 268 2.05 18.15 53.31
N GLN A 269 2.25 19.39 52.85
CA GLN A 269 2.37 19.69 51.42
C GLN A 269 3.82 19.65 50.90
N VAL A 270 4.81 19.38 51.76
CA VAL A 270 6.22 19.30 51.38
C VAL A 270 6.47 18.07 50.48
N ALA A 271 7.12 18.30 49.35
CA ALA A 271 7.37 17.27 48.33
C ALA A 271 8.23 16.13 48.91
N GLY A 272 7.73 14.88 48.84
CA GLY A 272 8.40 13.71 49.44
C GLY A 272 8.16 13.54 50.94
N GLN A 273 7.37 14.41 51.57
CA GLN A 273 6.94 14.32 52.97
C GLN A 273 5.41 14.32 53.12
N GLY A 274 4.67 13.94 52.07
CA GLY A 274 3.22 13.78 52.15
C GLY A 274 2.79 12.53 52.92
N ASP A 275 1.49 12.36 53.13
CA ASP A 275 0.93 11.13 53.72
C ASP A 275 0.69 10.05 52.64
N ASN A 276 0.61 8.78 53.06
CA ASN A 276 0.20 7.66 52.22
C ASN A 276 -1.33 7.59 52.16
N VAL A 277 -1.90 7.61 50.96
CA VAL A 277 -3.35 7.59 50.73
C VAL A 277 -3.78 6.23 50.20
N THR A 278 -4.74 5.58 50.86
CA THR A 278 -5.35 4.31 50.42
C THR A 278 -6.85 4.45 50.31
N ILE A 279 -7.40 4.23 49.10
CA ILE A 279 -8.84 4.15 48.84
C ILE A 279 -9.17 2.69 48.53
N SER A 280 -9.85 2.00 49.45
CA SER A 280 -10.12 0.56 49.32
C SER A 280 -11.63 0.28 49.27
N ASN A 281 -12.06 -0.35 48.18
CA ASN A 281 -13.44 -0.72 47.84
C ASN A 281 -14.50 0.33 48.24
N PRO A 282 -14.39 1.59 47.74
CA PRO A 282 -15.43 2.59 47.91
C PRO A 282 -16.76 2.09 47.32
N ALA A 283 -17.88 2.59 47.85
CA ALA A 283 -19.20 2.32 47.30
C ALA A 283 -19.29 2.75 45.83
N ASP A 284 -20.05 2.00 45.02
CA ASP A 284 -20.21 2.31 43.60
C ASP A 284 -20.84 3.70 43.41
N GLY A 285 -20.22 4.51 42.54
CA GLY A 285 -20.59 5.90 42.32
C GLY A 285 -19.97 6.91 43.29
N SER A 286 -19.08 6.49 44.19
CA SER A 286 -18.39 7.41 45.12
C SER A 286 -17.68 8.55 44.39
N VAL A 287 -17.79 9.77 44.92
CA VAL A 287 -17.06 10.96 44.45
C VAL A 287 -16.22 11.49 45.60
N ILE A 288 -14.93 11.74 45.36
CA ILE A 288 -14.01 12.35 46.31
C ILE A 288 -13.50 13.67 45.69
N THR A 289 -13.77 14.77 46.37
CA THR A 289 -13.33 16.11 45.96
C THR A 289 -11.99 16.44 46.61
N VAL A 290 -10.94 16.52 45.79
CA VAL A 290 -9.63 17.05 46.15
C VAL A 290 -9.74 18.56 46.36
N GLN A 291 -9.13 19.07 47.44
CA GLN A 291 -9.11 20.49 47.77
C GLN A 291 -8.59 21.34 46.60
N ALA A 292 -9.22 22.50 46.35
CA ALA A 292 -8.92 23.37 45.20
C ALA A 292 -7.45 23.83 45.08
N ALA A 293 -6.71 23.92 46.20
CA ALA A 293 -5.29 24.26 46.22
C ALA A 293 -4.37 23.12 45.71
N GLY A 294 -4.91 21.91 45.57
CA GLY A 294 -4.16 20.69 45.30
C GLY A 294 -3.63 20.01 46.56
N VAL A 295 -3.00 18.84 46.37
CA VAL A 295 -2.49 17.96 47.43
C VAL A 295 -1.25 17.20 46.94
N THR A 296 -0.28 16.90 47.81
CA THR A 296 1.00 16.27 47.45
C THR A 296 1.33 15.01 48.29
N PRO A 297 0.52 13.93 48.20
CA PRO A 297 0.77 12.69 48.95
C PRO A 297 2.11 12.03 48.64
N ASN A 298 2.60 11.23 49.59
CA ASN A 298 3.77 10.37 49.41
C ASN A 298 3.45 9.09 48.62
N SER A 299 2.20 8.60 48.68
CA SER A 299 1.72 7.53 47.80
C SER A 299 0.20 7.58 47.67
N ILE A 300 -0.35 7.03 46.58
CA ILE A 300 -1.79 6.83 46.40
C ILE A 300 -2.05 5.42 45.88
N THR A 301 -2.80 4.64 46.64
CA THR A 301 -3.26 3.30 46.28
C THR A 301 -4.78 3.29 46.19
N ILE A 302 -5.33 2.85 45.05
CA ILE A 302 -6.76 2.72 44.81
C ILE A 302 -7.08 1.28 44.45
N VAL A 303 -7.95 0.65 45.24
CA VAL A 303 -8.57 -0.64 44.96
C VAL A 303 -10.07 -0.40 44.91
N ASN A 304 -10.72 -0.69 43.78
CA ASN A 304 -12.17 -0.50 43.66
C ASN A 304 -12.81 -1.58 42.78
N SER A 305 -14.04 -1.95 43.15
CA SER A 305 -14.93 -2.84 42.39
C SER A 305 -15.98 -2.08 41.58
N GLY A 306 -16.52 -0.98 42.12
CA GLY A 306 -17.44 -0.05 41.44
C GLY A 306 -16.74 1.15 40.79
N THR A 307 -17.52 2.15 40.39
CA THR A 307 -17.06 3.46 39.90
C THR A 307 -16.62 4.35 41.08
N LEU A 308 -15.43 4.94 40.98
CA LEU A 308 -14.92 6.01 41.85
C LEU A 308 -14.57 7.23 40.99
N THR A 309 -14.96 8.43 41.40
CA THR A 309 -14.57 9.69 40.75
C THR A 309 -13.68 10.52 41.66
N LEU A 310 -12.52 10.95 41.18
CA LEU A 310 -11.69 11.98 41.81
C LEU A 310 -11.86 13.29 41.03
N THR A 311 -12.22 14.35 41.74
CA THR A 311 -12.48 15.69 41.17
C THR A 311 -11.91 16.80 42.04
N GLY A 312 -12.00 18.06 41.62
CA GLY A 312 -11.46 19.22 42.35
C GLY A 312 -10.04 19.59 41.93
N GLY A 313 -9.19 19.93 42.90
CA GLY A 313 -7.81 20.40 42.66
C GLY A 313 -6.83 19.31 42.23
N GLY A 314 -5.62 19.72 41.83
CA GLY A 314 -4.60 18.83 41.28
C GLY A 314 -3.87 17.98 42.32
N ILE A 315 -3.61 16.73 41.97
CA ILE A 315 -2.83 15.77 42.77
C ILE A 315 -1.38 15.80 42.29
N GLY A 316 -0.47 16.16 43.18
CA GLY A 316 0.99 16.18 42.99
C GLY A 316 1.72 15.15 43.84
N GLY A 317 3.02 15.36 44.07
CA GLY A 317 3.88 14.49 44.87
C GLY A 317 4.95 13.75 44.05
N GLY A 318 5.82 13.02 44.76
CA GLY A 318 6.94 12.26 44.17
C GLY A 318 6.58 10.83 43.72
N ALA A 319 5.40 10.32 44.09
CA ALA A 319 4.92 9.01 43.67
C ALA A 319 3.72 9.15 42.73
N GLY A 320 3.57 8.17 41.82
CA GLY A 320 2.40 8.09 40.96
C GLY A 320 1.23 7.35 41.61
N LEU A 321 0.14 7.26 40.86
CA LEU A 321 -1.09 6.59 41.26
C LEU A 321 -0.98 5.07 41.05
N ALA A 322 -1.16 4.26 42.10
CA ALA A 322 -1.35 2.81 41.98
C ALA A 322 -2.85 2.47 41.96
N LYS A 323 -3.32 1.75 40.93
CA LYS A 323 -4.72 1.37 40.72
C LYS A 323 -4.85 -0.14 40.47
N SER A 324 -5.67 -0.80 41.27
CA SER A 324 -6.08 -2.20 41.10
C SER A 324 -7.60 -2.35 41.35
N GLY A 325 -8.10 -3.60 41.37
CA GLY A 325 -9.53 -3.89 41.37
C GLY A 325 -10.20 -3.67 39.99
N ALA A 326 -11.27 -4.41 39.72
CA ALA A 326 -11.93 -4.43 38.40
C ALA A 326 -12.75 -3.16 38.07
N GLY A 327 -13.01 -2.31 39.07
CA GLY A 327 -13.87 -1.13 38.94
C GLY A 327 -13.25 0.02 38.14
N ARG A 328 -14.09 1.01 37.84
CA ARG A 328 -13.75 2.22 37.08
C ARG A 328 -13.26 3.34 37.98
N LEU A 329 -12.11 3.93 37.67
CA LEU A 329 -11.61 5.17 38.28
C LEU A 329 -11.75 6.31 37.28
N ILE A 330 -12.44 7.39 37.63
CA ILE A 330 -12.59 8.60 36.82
C ILE A 330 -11.72 9.71 37.39
N LEU A 331 -10.83 10.30 36.57
CA LEU A 331 -9.97 11.42 36.92
C LEU A 331 -10.38 12.66 36.14
N THR A 332 -10.91 13.69 36.82
CA THR A 332 -11.46 14.89 36.16
C THR A 332 -10.54 16.11 36.16
N GLY A 333 -9.50 16.12 37.00
CA GLY A 333 -8.51 17.20 37.10
C GLY A 333 -7.15 16.86 36.48
N THR A 334 -6.38 17.91 36.18
CA THR A 334 -4.97 17.80 35.80
C THR A 334 -4.11 17.52 37.03
N ASN A 335 -3.21 16.54 36.93
CA ASN A 335 -2.33 16.11 38.03
C ASN A 335 -0.86 16.39 37.69
N THR A 336 0.00 16.51 38.71
CA THR A 336 1.37 17.03 38.58
C THR A 336 2.45 16.11 39.15
N PHE A 337 2.09 14.93 39.66
CA PHE A 337 3.06 14.02 40.27
C PHE A 337 4.17 13.58 39.30
N ARG A 338 5.41 13.59 39.81
CA ARG A 338 6.66 13.33 39.08
C ARG A 338 7.37 12.11 39.65
N ALA A 339 6.92 10.93 39.29
CA ALA A 339 7.56 9.70 39.74
C ALA A 339 8.87 9.41 38.99
N THR A 340 10.00 9.79 39.60
CA THR A 340 11.35 9.56 39.05
C THR A 340 11.75 8.07 38.97
N LEU A 341 11.01 7.17 39.65
CA LEU A 341 11.39 5.75 39.79
C LEU A 341 10.27 4.70 39.56
N SER A 342 8.97 5.05 39.55
CA SER A 342 7.92 4.00 39.51
C SER A 342 6.64 4.33 38.72
N GLY A 343 6.47 5.57 38.24
CA GLY A 343 5.28 5.97 37.47
C GLY A 343 3.95 5.88 38.23
N SER A 344 2.86 6.11 37.50
CA SER A 344 1.55 5.54 37.87
C SER A 344 1.49 4.08 37.42
N ASN A 345 0.78 3.21 38.14
CA ASN A 345 0.70 1.78 37.84
C ASN A 345 -0.76 1.26 37.92
N ILE A 346 -1.36 0.97 36.77
CA ILE A 346 -2.74 0.49 36.63
C ILE A 346 -2.67 -1.00 36.26
N THR A 347 -3.03 -1.88 37.17
CA THR A 347 -2.86 -3.34 36.97
C THR A 347 -4.11 -4.06 36.50
N GLN A 348 -5.29 -3.41 36.57
CA GLN A 348 -6.58 -3.93 36.12
C GLN A 348 -7.71 -2.87 36.18
N GLY A 349 -8.82 -3.15 35.49
CA GLY A 349 -10.07 -2.40 35.57
C GLY A 349 -10.17 -1.30 34.51
N VAL A 350 -10.95 -0.25 34.78
CA VAL A 350 -11.11 0.91 33.87
C VAL A 350 -10.51 2.16 34.51
N LEU A 351 -9.71 2.89 33.73
CA LEU A 351 -9.25 4.24 34.01
C LEU A 351 -9.93 5.18 33.01
N GLU A 352 -10.78 6.09 33.46
CA GLU A 352 -11.40 7.12 32.64
C GLU A 352 -10.74 8.47 32.92
N THR A 353 -10.08 9.07 31.93
CA THR A 353 -9.48 10.41 32.05
C THR A 353 -10.33 11.45 31.32
N ARG A 354 -10.45 12.62 31.93
CA ARG A 354 -11.27 13.75 31.44
C ARG A 354 -10.52 15.08 31.33
N ALA A 355 -9.22 15.07 31.59
CA ALA A 355 -8.34 16.24 31.58
C ALA A 355 -6.91 15.88 31.12
N THR A 356 -6.21 16.84 30.51
CA THR A 356 -4.80 16.70 30.14
C THR A 356 -3.92 16.45 31.36
N ASN A 357 -2.97 15.53 31.24
CA ASN A 357 -2.11 15.06 32.34
C ASN A 357 -2.92 14.61 33.58
N ALA A 358 -4.13 14.05 33.40
CA ALA A 358 -4.86 13.39 34.48
C ALA A 358 -4.05 12.23 35.11
N MET A 359 -3.16 11.60 34.35
CA MET A 359 -2.19 10.61 34.83
C MET A 359 -0.86 11.18 35.31
N GLY A 360 -0.81 12.48 35.60
CA GLY A 360 0.41 13.20 35.97
C GLY A 360 1.32 13.45 34.77
N ILE A 361 2.57 13.76 35.07
CA ILE A 361 3.63 14.06 34.07
C ILE A 361 4.81 13.08 34.13
N GLY A 362 4.77 12.12 35.05
CA GLY A 362 5.67 10.96 35.07
C GLY A 362 5.21 9.83 34.14
N PRO A 363 5.98 8.72 34.05
CA PRO A 363 5.61 7.55 33.24
C PRO A 363 4.36 6.84 33.77
N VAL A 364 3.70 6.06 32.91
CA VAL A 364 2.49 5.28 33.23
C VAL A 364 2.71 3.81 32.86
N SER A 365 2.72 2.93 33.84
CA SER A 365 2.57 1.48 33.66
C SER A 365 1.08 1.12 33.63
N ILE A 366 0.65 0.37 32.63
CA ILE A 366 -0.74 -0.08 32.50
C ILE A 366 -0.81 -1.50 31.90
N GLY A 367 -1.69 -2.35 32.43
CA GLY A 367 -1.91 -3.71 31.96
C GLY A 367 -3.23 -4.29 32.45
N ASN A 368 -3.80 -5.24 31.70
CA ASN A 368 -5.10 -5.89 31.95
C ASN A 368 -6.26 -4.89 32.19
N ALA A 369 -6.21 -3.75 31.51
CA ALA A 369 -7.03 -2.58 31.82
C ALA A 369 -7.54 -1.86 30.57
N THR A 370 -8.58 -1.05 30.75
CA THR A 370 -9.06 -0.11 29.73
C THR A 370 -8.72 1.32 30.15
N TRP A 371 -8.05 2.08 29.28
CA TRP A 371 -7.92 3.52 29.40
C TRP A 371 -8.96 4.18 28.49
N ASN A 372 -9.95 4.83 29.10
CA ASN A 372 -11.02 5.55 28.43
C ASN A 372 -10.74 7.07 28.44
N SER A 373 -10.88 7.75 27.31
CA SER A 373 -10.76 9.21 27.15
C SER A 373 -12.08 9.77 26.60
N THR A 374 -12.82 10.57 27.40
CA THR A 374 -14.23 10.87 27.11
C THR A 374 -14.59 12.33 26.78
N THR A 375 -14.19 13.31 27.60
CA THR A 375 -14.83 14.65 27.58
C THR A 375 -14.21 15.70 26.67
N ALA A 376 -12.92 15.59 26.40
CA ALA A 376 -12.14 16.56 25.63
C ALA A 376 -10.83 15.91 25.15
N ALA A 377 -10.14 16.56 24.21
CA ALA A 377 -8.80 16.16 23.79
C ALA A 377 -7.81 16.23 24.96
N GLN A 378 -6.98 15.21 25.11
CA GLN A 378 -6.09 14.99 26.25
C GLN A 378 -4.68 14.63 25.80
N SER A 379 -3.69 14.91 26.64
CA SER A 379 -2.35 14.34 26.48
C SER A 379 -1.80 13.75 27.79
N SER A 380 -0.91 12.78 27.63
CA SER A 380 -0.08 12.18 28.67
C SER A 380 1.38 12.43 28.33
N ALA A 381 2.09 13.17 29.19
CA ALA A 381 3.48 13.57 28.93
C ALA A 381 4.47 12.40 29.01
N GLY A 382 4.32 11.51 29.99
CA GLY A 382 5.25 10.39 30.22
C GLY A 382 5.07 9.22 29.26
N THR A 383 6.10 8.37 29.18
CA THR A 383 6.07 7.10 28.45
C THR A 383 5.02 6.16 29.05
N VAL A 384 4.27 5.48 28.18
CA VAL A 384 3.23 4.53 28.57
C VAL A 384 3.74 3.10 28.35
N THR A 385 4.00 2.38 29.44
CA THR A 385 4.49 1.00 29.45
C THR A 385 3.33 0.02 29.54
N LEU A 386 3.15 -0.79 28.49
CA LEU A 386 2.16 -1.87 28.44
C LEU A 386 2.74 -3.11 29.14
N THR A 387 2.17 -3.48 30.28
CA THR A 387 2.61 -4.64 31.11
C THR A 387 1.71 -5.88 30.93
N GLY A 388 0.59 -5.72 30.25
CA GLY A 388 -0.34 -6.77 29.82
C GLY A 388 -1.25 -6.21 28.71
N PRO A 389 -2.32 -6.90 28.31
CA PRO A 389 -3.28 -6.38 27.33
C PRO A 389 -3.93 -5.07 27.82
N VAL A 390 -3.95 -4.04 26.97
CA VAL A 390 -4.55 -2.73 27.27
C VAL A 390 -5.50 -2.32 26.15
N THR A 391 -6.72 -1.94 26.52
CA THR A 391 -7.67 -1.31 25.61
C THR A 391 -7.62 0.21 25.76
N PHE A 392 -7.34 0.94 24.68
CA PHE A 392 -7.52 2.39 24.61
C PHE A 392 -8.88 2.66 23.98
N ASP A 393 -9.85 3.03 24.82
CA ASP A 393 -11.19 3.45 24.41
C ASP A 393 -11.22 4.97 24.26
N VAL A 394 -11.09 5.43 23.01
CA VAL A 394 -10.83 6.85 22.74
C VAL A 394 -12.08 7.46 22.12
N ALA A 395 -12.94 8.04 22.96
CA ALA A 395 -14.11 8.80 22.55
C ALA A 395 -13.80 10.29 22.32
N ALA A 396 -12.75 10.81 22.95
CA ALA A 396 -12.11 12.10 22.64
C ALA A 396 -10.59 11.93 22.54
N ASP A 397 -9.95 12.67 21.63
CA ASP A 397 -8.55 12.48 21.22
C ASP A 397 -7.57 12.33 22.40
N LEU A 398 -6.67 11.35 22.32
CA LEU A 398 -5.68 11.06 23.36
C LEU A 398 -4.27 11.05 22.74
N THR A 399 -3.37 11.90 23.24
CA THR A 399 -1.98 11.98 22.78
C THR A 399 -1.00 11.41 23.82
N LEU A 400 -0.29 10.34 23.47
CA LEU A 400 0.77 9.73 24.26
C LEU A 400 2.13 10.31 23.82
N ALA A 401 2.51 11.43 24.44
CA ALA A 401 3.69 12.20 24.03
C ALA A 401 5.01 11.46 24.33
N GLY A 402 5.05 10.66 25.41
CA GLY A 402 6.24 9.90 25.81
C GLY A 402 6.46 8.55 25.09
N GLY A 403 5.59 8.19 24.13
CA GLY A 403 5.69 6.93 23.38
C GLY A 403 5.19 5.68 24.13
N LEU A 404 5.17 4.53 23.44
CA LEU A 404 4.74 3.23 23.98
C LEU A 404 5.94 2.32 24.30
N ALA A 405 5.92 1.65 25.44
CA ALA A 405 6.95 0.72 25.90
C ALA A 405 6.34 -0.62 26.38
N GLY A 406 7.17 -1.62 26.65
CA GLY A 406 6.74 -2.89 27.28
C GLY A 406 6.17 -3.94 26.32
N THR A 407 5.86 -5.11 26.87
CA THR A 407 5.52 -6.34 26.12
C THR A 407 4.02 -6.61 26.02
N GLY A 408 3.18 -5.78 26.64
CA GLY A 408 1.72 -5.91 26.58
C GLY A 408 1.15 -5.53 25.21
N THR A 409 0.01 -6.12 24.86
CA THR A 409 -0.70 -5.81 23.59
C THR A 409 -1.57 -4.56 23.73
N MET A 410 -1.82 -3.89 22.61
CA MET A 410 -2.68 -2.71 22.52
C MET A 410 -3.90 -2.96 21.64
N LEU A 411 -5.09 -2.63 22.14
CA LEU A 411 -6.33 -2.58 21.38
C LEU A 411 -6.88 -1.15 21.37
N LYS A 412 -6.96 -0.51 20.21
CA LYS A 412 -7.61 0.79 20.01
C LYS A 412 -9.07 0.60 19.58
N VAL A 413 -9.98 1.13 20.41
CA VAL A 413 -11.43 1.26 20.16
C VAL A 413 -11.86 2.73 20.29
N GLY A 414 -13.16 3.02 20.10
CA GLY A 414 -13.71 4.37 20.14
C GLY A 414 -13.42 5.19 18.86
N PRO A 415 -14.27 6.17 18.51
CA PRO A 415 -14.22 6.87 17.21
C PRO A 415 -13.09 7.89 17.07
N ALA A 416 -12.53 8.40 18.18
CA ALA A 416 -11.56 9.50 18.16
C ALA A 416 -10.11 9.01 17.95
N MET A 417 -9.16 9.94 17.84
CA MET A 417 -7.78 9.67 17.50
C MET A 417 -6.92 9.35 18.73
N LEU A 418 -6.21 8.22 18.69
CA LEU A 418 -5.05 7.98 19.55
C LEU A 418 -3.81 8.46 18.81
N ALA A 419 -3.05 9.40 19.37
CA ALA A 419 -1.78 9.86 18.82
C ALA A 419 -0.60 9.39 19.69
N VAL A 420 0.51 8.99 19.08
CA VAL A 420 1.71 8.48 19.77
C VAL A 420 2.95 9.14 19.19
N GLY A 421 3.68 9.93 19.99
CA GLY A 421 4.74 10.83 19.50
C GLY A 421 6.16 10.66 20.06
N GLY A 422 6.32 9.90 21.14
CA GLY A 422 7.66 9.53 21.62
C GLY A 422 8.27 8.40 20.79
N VAL A 423 9.58 8.18 20.92
CA VAL A 423 10.20 6.94 20.40
C VAL A 423 9.77 5.79 21.30
N GLY A 424 9.02 4.84 20.75
CA GLY A 424 8.56 3.66 21.47
C GLY A 424 9.62 2.56 21.57
N THR A 425 9.44 1.70 22.56
CA THR A 425 10.23 0.48 22.80
C THR A 425 9.33 -0.75 23.02
N SER A 426 8.04 -0.64 22.73
CA SER A 426 7.09 -1.74 22.87
C SER A 426 7.38 -2.88 21.88
N THR A 427 7.00 -4.10 22.28
CA THR A 427 7.17 -5.33 21.50
C THR A 427 5.91 -6.23 21.49
N GLY A 428 4.77 -5.72 21.97
CA GLY A 428 3.49 -6.43 21.92
C GLY A 428 2.70 -6.09 20.66
N ASP A 429 1.72 -6.92 20.31
CA ASP A 429 0.89 -6.70 19.12
C ASP A 429 -0.04 -5.48 19.26
N PHE A 430 -0.33 -4.84 18.13
CA PHE A 430 -1.18 -3.65 18.01
C PHE A 430 -2.43 -3.99 17.19
N THR A 431 -3.61 -3.70 17.72
CA THR A 431 -4.89 -3.89 17.04
C THR A 431 -5.69 -2.60 17.07
N ILE A 432 -6.20 -2.16 15.92
CA ILE A 432 -7.04 -0.95 15.80
C ILE A 432 -8.36 -1.40 15.17
N THR A 433 -9.48 -1.12 15.84
CA THR A 433 -10.83 -1.56 15.41
C THR A 433 -11.84 -0.43 15.23
N ALA A 434 -11.48 0.80 15.64
CA ALA A 434 -12.31 1.98 15.45
C ALA A 434 -11.49 3.27 15.50
N GLY A 435 -11.95 4.28 14.75
CA GLY A 435 -11.34 5.60 14.69
C GLY A 435 -9.95 5.58 14.07
N SER A 436 -9.04 6.31 14.70
CA SER A 436 -7.72 6.60 14.13
C SER A 436 -6.58 6.33 15.11
N LEU A 437 -5.48 5.75 14.64
CA LEU A 437 -4.17 5.80 15.29
C LEU A 437 -3.26 6.73 14.49
N ARG A 438 -2.65 7.73 15.13
CA ARG A 438 -1.66 8.62 14.52
C ARG A 438 -0.28 8.38 15.13
N MET A 439 0.69 8.01 14.30
CA MET A 439 2.09 7.87 14.69
C MET A 439 2.81 9.17 14.36
N ASP A 440 3.15 9.99 15.35
CA ASP A 440 3.90 11.25 15.19
C ASP A 440 5.42 11.06 15.17
N ASN A 441 5.86 9.81 15.37
CA ASN A 441 7.24 9.40 15.34
C ASN A 441 7.36 8.06 14.60
N MET A 442 8.39 7.91 13.78
CA MET A 442 8.63 6.68 13.01
C MET A 442 8.92 5.46 13.90
N GLY A 443 9.33 5.68 15.16
CA GLY A 443 9.47 4.64 16.18
C GLY A 443 8.29 4.54 17.17
N ALA A 444 7.16 5.22 16.95
CA ALA A 444 6.12 5.42 17.97
C ALA A 444 5.57 4.14 18.63
N LEU A 445 5.46 3.05 17.87
CA LEU A 445 4.95 1.76 18.35
C LEU A 445 6.06 0.81 18.86
N GLY A 446 7.34 1.18 18.77
CA GLY A 446 8.46 0.29 19.11
C GLY A 446 8.82 -0.70 18.00
N GLY A 447 9.30 -1.89 18.36
CA GLY A 447 9.72 -2.95 17.43
C GLY A 447 10.96 -2.69 16.55
N ASN A 448 11.59 -1.52 16.65
CA ASN A 448 12.63 -1.04 15.71
C ASN A 448 14.06 -1.55 16.04
N SER A 449 14.19 -2.69 16.70
CA SER A 449 15.48 -3.31 17.03
C SER A 449 16.09 -4.01 15.81
N GLN A 450 17.26 -3.53 15.38
CA GLN A 450 18.11 -4.04 14.29
C GLN A 450 18.72 -5.45 14.57
N GLY A 451 18.00 -6.33 15.25
CA GLY A 451 18.48 -7.68 15.55
C GLY A 451 17.53 -8.50 16.42
N GLY A 452 16.95 -9.56 15.83
CA GLY A 452 16.50 -10.79 16.51
C GLY A 452 15.43 -10.70 17.60
N GLY A 453 14.84 -9.52 17.86
CA GLY A 453 13.78 -9.36 18.86
C GLY A 453 12.41 -9.87 18.36
N PRO A 454 11.43 -10.04 19.28
CA PRO A 454 10.05 -10.34 18.91
C PRO A 454 9.48 -9.25 17.99
N THR A 455 8.77 -9.70 16.97
CA THR A 455 8.27 -8.90 15.84
C THR A 455 6.77 -8.65 16.00
N PRO A 456 6.34 -7.47 16.49
CA PRO A 456 4.93 -7.24 16.79
C PRO A 456 4.08 -7.18 15.52
N THR A 457 2.90 -7.80 15.59
CA THR A 457 1.86 -7.76 14.55
C THR A 457 1.09 -6.45 14.64
N LEU A 458 0.82 -5.81 13.50
CA LEU A 458 -0.19 -4.75 13.40
C LEU A 458 -1.45 -5.29 12.74
N THR A 459 -2.61 -5.10 13.36
CA THR A 459 -3.92 -5.34 12.77
C THR A 459 -4.72 -4.04 12.72
N VAL A 460 -5.24 -3.68 11.55
CA VAL A 460 -6.13 -2.52 11.36
C VAL A 460 -7.43 -3.01 10.71
N THR A 461 -8.54 -2.86 11.42
CA THR A 461 -9.87 -3.36 11.03
C THR A 461 -10.87 -2.21 11.13
N ASP A 462 -11.55 -1.88 10.03
CA ASP A 462 -12.59 -0.82 9.95
C ASP A 462 -12.12 0.55 10.52
N ALA A 463 -10.83 0.84 10.36
CA ALA A 463 -10.15 1.95 11.04
C ALA A 463 -9.00 2.56 10.22
N SER A 464 -8.47 3.69 10.71
CA SER A 464 -7.40 4.44 10.04
C SER A 464 -6.06 4.43 10.79
N LEU A 465 -4.96 4.38 10.03
CA LEU A 465 -3.60 4.63 10.51
C LEU A 465 -3.00 5.84 9.79
N LEU A 466 -2.64 6.86 10.56
CA LEU A 466 -2.07 8.12 10.08
C LEU A 466 -0.58 8.13 10.44
N VAL A 467 0.29 7.99 9.43
CA VAL A 467 1.75 7.97 9.61
C VAL A 467 2.30 9.38 9.39
N ASN A 468 2.84 9.99 10.45
CA ASN A 468 3.39 11.33 10.46
C ASN A 468 4.89 11.30 10.81
N SER A 469 5.73 11.97 10.00
CA SER A 469 7.18 11.80 10.02
C SER A 469 7.93 13.06 10.48
N THR A 470 7.73 13.46 11.73
CA THR A 470 8.37 14.65 12.34
C THR A 470 9.85 14.47 12.75
N GLY A 471 10.44 13.30 12.50
CA GLY A 471 11.76 12.91 13.01
C GLY A 471 12.92 13.15 12.03
N ASN A 472 13.89 13.98 12.43
CA ASN A 472 15.07 14.30 11.63
C ASN A 472 16.20 13.25 11.82
N ASN A 473 16.14 12.11 11.12
CA ASN A 473 17.24 11.14 11.07
C ASN A 473 17.20 10.27 9.80
N SER A 474 18.22 10.41 8.94
CA SER A 474 18.34 9.68 7.66
C SER A 474 18.54 8.15 7.77
N ALA A 475 18.50 7.57 8.97
CA ALA A 475 18.76 6.15 9.23
C ALA A 475 17.55 5.31 9.70
N THR A 476 16.42 5.93 10.08
CA THR A 476 15.30 5.22 10.76
C THR A 476 13.97 5.39 10.04
N ARG A 477 13.52 4.35 9.35
CA ARG A 477 12.18 4.25 8.72
C ARG A 477 11.12 3.80 9.73
N THR A 478 9.84 4.00 9.39
CA THR A 478 8.70 3.43 10.16
C THR A 478 8.57 1.93 9.88
N ARG A 479 9.17 1.12 10.76
CA ARG A 479 9.18 -0.34 10.61
C ARG A 479 8.25 -0.99 11.61
N ILE A 480 7.40 -1.87 11.12
CA ILE A 480 6.65 -2.83 11.92
C ILE A 480 7.30 -4.16 11.62
N SER A 481 7.91 -4.80 12.61
CA SER A 481 8.82 -5.91 12.30
C SER A 481 8.10 -7.25 12.07
N GLY A 482 6.79 -7.33 12.34
CA GLY A 482 5.94 -8.52 12.16
C GLY A 482 4.88 -8.36 11.07
N ASP A 483 3.85 -9.22 11.11
CA ASP A 483 2.75 -9.23 10.13
C ASP A 483 1.93 -7.93 10.17
N ILE A 484 1.34 -7.57 9.01
CA ILE A 484 0.47 -6.40 8.88
C ILE A 484 -0.87 -6.85 8.28
N ASN A 485 -1.90 -6.95 9.11
CA ASN A 485 -3.24 -7.42 8.73
C ASN A 485 -4.19 -6.24 8.57
N LEU A 486 -4.68 -6.02 7.34
CA LEU A 486 -5.55 -4.89 7.00
C LEU A 486 -6.93 -5.39 6.58
N HIS A 487 -7.99 -4.90 7.22
CA HIS A 487 -9.39 -5.17 6.90
C HIS A 487 -10.16 -3.85 6.81
N ASN A 488 -10.69 -3.50 5.63
CA ASN A 488 -11.40 -2.22 5.41
C ASN A 488 -10.62 -0.99 5.91
N ALA A 489 -9.27 -1.04 5.87
CA ALA A 489 -8.42 -0.09 6.55
C ALA A 489 -8.05 1.10 5.66
N VAL A 490 -7.76 2.25 6.28
CA VAL A 490 -7.18 3.41 5.57
C VAL A 490 -5.82 3.74 6.17
N ILE A 491 -4.75 3.51 5.41
CA ILE A 491 -3.39 3.90 5.79
C ILE A 491 -3.04 5.17 5.02
N GLN A 492 -2.74 6.25 5.73
CA GLN A 492 -2.43 7.55 5.15
C GLN A 492 -1.10 8.11 5.70
N ARG A 493 -0.18 8.46 4.81
CA ARG A 493 0.99 9.30 5.16
C ARG A 493 0.56 10.77 5.22
N LEU A 494 0.77 11.44 6.36
CA LEU A 494 0.42 12.85 6.53
C LEU A 494 1.55 13.78 6.09
N GLN A 495 1.17 14.95 5.59
CA GLN A 495 2.09 16.04 5.29
C GLN A 495 2.31 16.91 6.52
N LEU A 496 3.56 17.30 6.76
CA LEU A 496 3.92 18.29 7.76
C LEU A 496 4.15 19.65 7.10
N THR A 497 3.63 20.71 7.72
CA THR A 497 4.15 22.06 7.54
C THR A 497 5.61 22.07 8.00
N PRO A 498 6.57 22.61 7.22
CA PRO A 498 7.97 22.67 7.67
C PRO A 498 8.08 23.43 9.00
N GLY A 499 8.62 22.77 10.02
CA GLY A 499 9.08 23.46 11.22
C GLY A 499 10.28 24.37 10.89
N PRO A 500 10.53 25.43 11.67
CA PRO A 500 11.69 26.31 11.46
C PRO A 500 12.98 25.59 11.88
N GLY A 501 13.52 24.77 10.99
CA GLY A 501 14.75 23.99 11.19
C GLY A 501 15.35 23.49 9.87
N PRO A 502 16.63 23.10 9.87
CA PRO A 502 17.30 22.62 8.66
C PRO A 502 16.63 21.36 8.11
N SER A 503 16.33 21.39 6.81
CA SER A 503 15.55 20.39 6.08
C SER A 503 16.03 18.95 6.34
N PRO A 504 15.13 18.00 6.65
CA PRO A 504 15.50 16.61 6.82
C PRO A 504 15.92 16.00 5.47
N SER A 505 17.20 15.63 5.35
CA SER A 505 17.70 14.87 4.21
C SER A 505 17.17 13.43 4.28
N ASN A 506 16.42 13.05 3.25
CA ASN A 506 15.81 11.72 2.99
C ASN A 506 14.52 11.43 3.78
N GLY A 507 13.40 12.05 3.36
CA GLY A 507 12.08 11.97 3.98
C GLY A 507 11.18 10.77 3.62
N ASP A 508 11.74 9.65 3.16
CA ASP A 508 10.97 8.47 2.74
C ASP A 508 10.23 7.80 3.90
N SER A 509 8.90 7.88 3.90
CA SER A 509 8.05 7.09 4.79
C SER A 509 7.83 5.71 4.20
N GLU A 510 8.76 4.81 4.51
CA GLU A 510 8.51 3.38 4.38
C GLU A 510 7.51 2.91 5.44
N PHE A 511 6.58 2.06 5.01
CA PHE A 511 5.66 1.27 5.83
C PHE A 511 5.88 -0.19 5.46
N SER A 512 6.51 -0.97 6.34
CA SER A 512 7.02 -2.31 6.02
C SER A 512 6.89 -3.26 7.18
N SER A 513 6.63 -4.54 6.87
CA SER A 513 6.71 -5.72 7.73
C SER A 513 8.14 -6.29 7.91
N TYR A 514 9.18 -5.57 7.46
CA TYR A 514 10.54 -6.12 7.26
C TYR A 514 11.68 -5.15 7.64
N GLY A 515 12.73 -5.68 8.27
CA GLY A 515 13.91 -4.93 8.75
C GLY A 515 15.09 -4.83 7.74
N PRO A 516 15.99 -3.85 7.86
CA PRO A 516 17.01 -3.54 6.85
C PRO A 516 18.36 -4.21 7.17
N GLY A 517 18.42 -5.54 7.24
CA GLY A 517 19.64 -6.22 7.68
C GLY A 517 19.70 -7.69 7.32
N ALA A 518 20.68 -8.03 6.48
CA ALA A 518 21.06 -9.36 6.05
C ALA A 518 20.98 -10.47 7.13
N VAL A 519 20.00 -11.37 7.00
CA VAL A 519 20.18 -12.79 7.34
C VAL A 519 19.51 -13.64 6.26
N PRO A 520 20.24 -14.48 5.50
CA PRO A 520 19.62 -15.51 4.68
C PRO A 520 18.79 -16.45 5.58
N GLY A 521 17.49 -16.55 5.31
CA GLY A 521 16.56 -17.37 6.09
C GLY A 521 15.70 -16.63 7.12
N PHE A 522 15.75 -15.29 7.20
CA PHE A 522 14.71 -14.53 7.90
C PHE A 522 13.48 -14.34 7.02
N VAL A 523 12.35 -14.91 7.43
CA VAL A 523 11.02 -14.57 6.87
C VAL A 523 10.47 -13.44 7.74
N GLY A 524 10.46 -12.22 7.22
CA GLY A 524 9.73 -11.12 7.86
C GLY A 524 8.23 -11.24 7.60
N GLY A 525 7.44 -10.38 8.24
CA GLY A 525 5.97 -10.51 8.19
C GLY A 525 5.38 -10.30 6.80
N ILE A 526 4.17 -10.81 6.61
CA ILE A 526 3.37 -10.63 5.38
C ILE A 526 2.38 -9.47 5.59
N MET A 527 2.25 -8.59 4.59
CA MET A 527 1.11 -7.66 4.55
C MET A 527 -0.10 -8.36 3.92
N THR A 528 -1.12 -8.62 4.74
CA THR A 528 -2.35 -9.30 4.32
C THR A 528 -3.51 -8.31 4.21
N ILE A 529 -4.10 -8.21 3.02
CA ILE A 529 -5.26 -7.35 2.73
C ILE A 529 -6.53 -8.19 2.69
N SER A 530 -7.57 -7.72 3.37
CA SER A 530 -8.94 -8.23 3.34
C SER A 530 -9.93 -7.06 3.27
N GLY A 531 -11.16 -7.32 2.81
CA GLY A 531 -12.13 -6.24 2.58
C GLY A 531 -11.60 -5.19 1.58
N THR A 532 -11.92 -3.91 1.77
CA THR A 532 -11.43 -2.81 0.90
C THR A 532 -10.48 -1.89 1.65
N THR A 533 -9.18 -2.07 1.43
CA THR A 533 -8.12 -1.28 2.10
C THR A 533 -7.53 -0.22 1.18
N THR A 534 -7.35 1.01 1.67
CA THR A 534 -6.69 2.10 0.93
C THR A 534 -5.34 2.46 1.54
N LEU A 535 -4.30 2.50 0.70
CA LEU A 535 -2.97 2.99 1.03
C LEU A 535 -2.73 4.31 0.30
N SER A 536 -2.46 5.39 1.03
CA SER A 536 -2.50 6.75 0.48
C SER A 536 -1.38 7.67 0.96
N ASN A 537 -0.97 8.59 0.08
CA ASN A 537 -0.23 9.79 0.46
C ASN A 537 -1.18 10.99 0.61
N ALA A 538 -0.92 11.86 1.58
CA ALA A 538 -1.60 13.16 1.67
C ALA A 538 -1.15 14.13 0.55
N GLU A 539 -1.93 15.19 0.37
CA GLU A 539 -1.95 15.98 -0.85
C GLU A 539 -1.20 17.33 -0.73
N THR A 540 -0.36 17.61 -1.74
CA THR A 540 0.22 18.91 -2.13
C THR A 540 1.16 19.66 -1.17
N ARG A 541 2.45 19.68 -1.57
CA ARG A 541 3.34 20.84 -1.37
C ARG A 541 2.89 21.99 -2.28
N THR A 542 2.44 23.10 -1.71
CA THR A 542 2.28 24.36 -2.45
C THR A 542 3.64 24.82 -2.98
N ALA A 543 3.74 25.10 -4.28
CA ALA A 543 5.01 25.38 -4.95
C ALA A 543 5.52 26.81 -4.63
N ALA A 544 6.20 26.99 -3.49
CA ALA A 544 6.73 28.29 -3.07
C ALA A 544 8.05 28.28 -2.29
N ALA A 545 8.69 27.12 -2.08
CA ALA A 545 10.00 27.02 -1.41
C ALA A 545 11.05 26.48 -2.38
N SER A 546 11.89 27.39 -2.90
CA SER A 546 13.11 27.07 -3.66
C SER A 546 14.29 26.99 -2.70
N ASP A 547 14.57 25.80 -2.17
CA ASP A 547 15.74 25.59 -1.32
C ASP A 547 16.61 24.44 -1.81
N ASN A 548 17.91 24.74 -1.82
CA ASN A 548 19.07 23.88 -2.11
C ASN A 548 19.34 23.51 -3.59
N PRO A 549 20.33 24.15 -4.25
CA PRO A 549 20.89 23.73 -5.55
C PRO A 549 21.68 22.41 -5.49
N GLY A 550 22.00 21.90 -4.29
CA GLY A 550 22.86 20.74 -4.07
C GLY A 550 22.14 19.39 -4.06
N GLY A 551 21.63 18.93 -5.20
CA GLY A 551 21.46 17.51 -5.59
C GLY A 551 20.60 16.54 -4.74
N GLY A 552 20.20 16.88 -3.52
CA GLY A 552 19.49 16.00 -2.58
C GLY A 552 18.00 16.29 -2.52
N GLY A 553 17.24 15.79 -3.51
CA GLY A 553 15.78 15.88 -3.51
C GLY A 553 15.16 15.20 -2.28
N SER A 554 14.21 15.86 -1.62
CA SER A 554 13.51 15.30 -0.46
C SER A 554 12.39 14.38 -0.92
N ASN A 555 12.69 13.08 -1.02
CA ASN A 555 11.73 12.04 -1.42
C ASN A 555 10.48 12.08 -0.54
N ASN A 556 9.32 11.94 -1.17
CA ASN A 556 8.01 12.10 -0.52
C ASN A 556 7.07 10.92 -0.84
N ALA A 557 7.65 9.73 -1.03
CA ALA A 557 6.92 8.52 -1.37
C ALA A 557 6.31 7.83 -0.14
N MET A 558 5.17 7.15 -0.34
CA MET A 558 4.73 6.07 0.53
C MET A 558 5.27 4.77 -0.05
N VAL A 559 6.22 4.13 0.64
CA VAL A 559 6.84 2.88 0.19
C VAL A 559 6.32 1.73 1.03
N ILE A 560 5.66 0.77 0.37
CA ILE A 560 5.27 -0.51 0.96
C ILE A 560 6.29 -1.55 0.55
N ARG A 561 6.81 -2.31 1.52
CA ARG A 561 7.64 -3.49 1.22
C ARG A 561 6.77 -4.73 1.03
N MET A 562 7.13 -5.53 0.04
CA MET A 562 6.62 -6.89 -0.16
C MET A 562 7.25 -7.84 0.88
N PRO A 563 6.68 -9.05 1.12
CA PRO A 563 5.50 -9.64 0.48
C PRO A 563 4.15 -8.99 0.82
N VAL A 564 3.25 -8.93 -0.18
CA VAL A 564 1.85 -8.48 -0.02
C VAL A 564 0.90 -9.56 -0.56
N VAL A 565 -0.13 -9.92 0.21
CA VAL A 565 -1.20 -10.83 -0.18
C VAL A 565 -2.54 -10.09 -0.17
N VAL A 566 -3.27 -10.10 -1.29
CA VAL A 566 -4.64 -9.59 -1.37
C VAL A 566 -5.59 -10.79 -1.42
N ASN A 567 -6.42 -10.94 -0.39
CA ASN A 567 -7.31 -12.11 -0.23
C ASN A 567 -8.45 -12.15 -1.25
N SER A 568 -9.10 -13.32 -1.34
CA SER A 568 -10.20 -13.57 -2.28
C SER A 568 -11.32 -12.54 -2.10
N GLY A 569 -11.71 -11.87 -3.19
CA GLY A 569 -12.71 -10.79 -3.18
C GLY A 569 -12.29 -9.47 -2.50
N ALA A 570 -11.07 -9.37 -1.97
CA ALA A 570 -10.58 -8.15 -1.34
C ALA A 570 -10.06 -7.13 -2.36
N THR A 571 -10.10 -5.84 -2.02
CA THR A 571 -9.59 -4.75 -2.85
C THR A 571 -8.49 -3.98 -2.11
N LEU A 572 -7.32 -3.86 -2.75
CA LEU A 572 -6.22 -2.98 -2.34
C LEU A 572 -6.22 -1.73 -3.23
N ILE A 573 -6.54 -0.56 -2.68
CA ILE A 573 -6.50 0.72 -3.38
C ILE A 573 -5.15 1.40 -3.10
N LEU A 574 -4.35 1.67 -4.13
CA LEU A 574 -3.19 2.55 -4.04
C LEU A 574 -3.61 3.95 -4.52
N HIS A 575 -3.78 4.87 -3.59
CA HIS A 575 -4.25 6.22 -3.86
C HIS A 575 -3.10 7.24 -3.77
N SER A 576 -2.76 7.87 -4.88
CA SER A 576 -1.78 8.97 -4.89
C SER A 576 -2.53 10.26 -5.16
N ALA A 577 -2.75 11.09 -4.14
CA ALA A 577 -3.56 12.31 -4.25
C ALA A 577 -2.84 13.40 -5.06
N ASN A 578 -1.51 13.41 -5.03
CA ASN A 578 -0.67 14.50 -5.50
C ASN A 578 -0.81 14.85 -7.00
N ALA A 579 -1.47 15.98 -7.30
CA ALA A 579 -1.76 16.41 -8.66
C ALA A 579 -0.61 17.12 -9.42
N THR A 580 0.40 17.63 -8.71
CA THR A 580 1.40 18.55 -9.29
C THR A 580 2.44 17.86 -10.18
N GLN A 581 2.20 17.88 -11.50
CA GLN A 581 3.25 18.12 -12.49
C GLN A 581 3.32 19.63 -12.73
N SER A 582 4.30 20.34 -12.15
CA SER A 582 4.57 21.74 -12.50
C SER A 582 5.84 21.82 -13.34
N ILE A 583 5.68 21.69 -14.65
CA ILE A 583 6.73 21.98 -15.63
C ILE A 583 6.30 23.23 -16.39
N VAL A 584 6.94 24.36 -16.07
CA VAL A 584 6.90 25.57 -16.87
C VAL A 584 8.34 26.05 -17.04
N GLY A 585 8.90 25.83 -18.23
CA GLY A 585 10.19 26.41 -18.65
C GLY A 585 11.46 25.83 -18.01
N GLY A 586 11.96 24.70 -18.54
CA GLY A 586 13.37 24.30 -18.38
C GLY A 586 13.70 23.40 -17.19
N LEU A 587 13.73 22.08 -17.45
CA LEU A 587 14.52 21.03 -16.79
C LEU A 587 15.00 21.25 -15.33
N PRO A 588 14.28 20.70 -14.33
CA PRO A 588 14.91 20.25 -13.09
C PRO A 588 15.56 18.88 -13.31
N THR A 589 16.90 18.79 -13.28
CA THR A 589 17.65 17.52 -13.40
C THR A 589 17.61 16.67 -12.12
N GLY A 590 16.42 16.50 -11.54
CA GLY A 590 16.23 15.99 -10.19
C GLY A 590 15.04 15.05 -10.07
N SER A 591 15.33 13.76 -10.25
CA SER A 591 14.60 12.57 -9.79
C SER A 591 13.08 12.68 -9.54
N ILE A 592 12.33 11.86 -10.26
CA ILE A 592 10.90 11.51 -10.07
C ILE A 592 10.50 10.94 -8.68
N ALA A 593 11.37 11.04 -7.66
CA ALA A 593 11.15 10.55 -6.30
C ALA A 593 10.17 11.38 -5.44
N ASN A 594 9.55 12.43 -5.99
CA ASN A 594 8.88 13.43 -5.17
C ASN A 594 7.41 13.13 -4.76
N THR A 595 6.63 12.26 -5.42
CA THR A 595 5.22 11.98 -4.98
C THR A 595 4.62 10.64 -5.52
N ALA A 596 5.11 9.48 -5.06
CA ALA A 596 4.58 8.17 -5.48
C ALA A 596 4.03 7.31 -4.31
N VAL A 597 3.05 6.45 -4.59
CA VAL A 597 2.75 5.26 -3.76
C VAL A 597 3.37 4.04 -4.45
N ALA A 598 4.23 3.29 -3.77
CA ALA A 598 5.04 2.26 -4.41
C ALA A 598 5.13 0.95 -3.60
N LEU A 599 4.90 -0.18 -4.25
CA LEU A 599 5.26 -1.51 -3.73
C LEU A 599 6.69 -1.85 -4.20
N ARG A 600 7.62 -2.10 -3.25
CA ARG A 600 9.08 -2.22 -3.51
C ARG A 600 9.75 -3.37 -2.73
N SER A 601 10.94 -3.77 -3.18
CA SER A 601 11.78 -4.81 -2.53
C SER A 601 12.40 -4.39 -1.20
N VAL A 602 12.76 -5.41 -0.42
CA VAL A 602 13.65 -5.31 0.75
C VAL A 602 15.14 -5.36 0.42
N VAL A 603 15.53 -6.09 -0.63
CA VAL A 603 16.93 -6.41 -0.99
C VAL A 603 17.22 -6.26 -2.49
N SER A 604 18.50 -6.19 -2.85
CA SER A 604 19.02 -6.26 -4.23
C SER A 604 19.11 -7.68 -4.79
N GLU A 605 18.70 -8.70 -4.02
CA GLU A 605 18.90 -10.12 -4.35
C GLU A 605 17.58 -10.91 -4.44
N SER A 606 17.64 -12.03 -5.13
CA SER A 606 16.50 -12.77 -5.68
C SER A 606 15.78 -13.66 -4.66
N ASN A 607 15.08 -13.09 -3.67
CA ASN A 607 14.08 -13.86 -2.92
C ASN A 607 12.79 -14.01 -3.79
N PRO A 608 12.43 -15.23 -4.24
CA PRO A 608 11.27 -15.43 -5.10
C PRO A 608 9.93 -15.13 -4.42
N ASN A 609 9.86 -15.24 -3.09
CA ASN A 609 8.61 -15.06 -2.33
C ASN A 609 8.31 -13.59 -2.01
N ASP A 610 9.27 -12.68 -2.24
CA ASP A 610 9.11 -11.22 -2.12
C ASP A 610 8.25 -10.70 -3.29
N SER A 611 6.93 -10.89 -3.18
CA SER A 611 5.96 -10.84 -4.27
C SER A 611 4.66 -10.12 -3.90
N LEU A 612 3.89 -9.73 -4.92
CA LEU A 612 2.49 -9.34 -4.78
C LEU A 612 1.61 -10.52 -5.22
N THR A 613 0.91 -11.15 -4.29
CA THR A 613 -0.03 -12.25 -4.57
C THR A 613 -1.47 -11.75 -4.54
N LEU A 614 -2.19 -11.89 -5.64
CA LEU A 614 -3.63 -11.61 -5.75
C LEU A 614 -4.37 -12.95 -5.78
N LYS A 615 -5.22 -13.23 -4.78
CA LYS A 615 -6.09 -14.41 -4.74
C LYS A 615 -7.25 -14.30 -5.77
N PRO A 616 -7.98 -15.39 -6.06
CA PRO A 616 -9.11 -15.33 -7.00
C PRO A 616 -10.14 -14.25 -6.65
N GLY A 617 -10.50 -13.40 -7.61
CA GLY A 617 -11.43 -12.28 -7.37
C GLY A 617 -10.83 -11.09 -6.59
N ALA A 618 -9.56 -11.15 -6.18
CA ALA A 618 -8.89 -10.01 -5.56
C ALA A 618 -8.64 -8.89 -6.57
N THR A 619 -8.71 -7.63 -6.14
CA THR A 619 -8.45 -6.45 -6.97
C THR A 619 -7.34 -5.58 -6.38
N VAL A 620 -6.43 -5.09 -7.22
CA VAL A 620 -5.54 -3.96 -6.90
C VAL A 620 -5.96 -2.79 -7.79
N GLN A 621 -6.34 -1.66 -7.19
CA GLN A 621 -6.87 -0.50 -7.91
C GLN A 621 -6.00 0.75 -7.70
N MET A 622 -5.64 1.41 -8.78
CA MET A 622 -4.85 2.64 -8.78
C MET A 622 -5.78 3.84 -8.90
N THR A 623 -5.62 4.86 -8.04
CA THR A 623 -6.50 6.04 -8.03
C THR A 623 -5.78 7.34 -7.65
N GLY A 624 -6.39 8.49 -7.99
CA GLY A 624 -5.86 9.82 -7.68
C GLY A 624 -4.89 10.33 -8.75
N ALA A 625 -4.43 11.59 -8.62
CA ALA A 625 -3.67 12.26 -9.67
C ALA A 625 -2.15 11.97 -9.65
N GLY A 626 -1.58 11.40 -8.60
CA GLY A 626 -0.14 11.15 -8.48
C GLY A 626 0.32 9.83 -9.12
N GLU A 627 1.61 9.52 -9.01
CA GLU A 627 2.21 8.29 -9.55
C GLU A 627 2.00 7.08 -8.63
N LYS A 628 1.86 5.88 -9.21
CA LYS A 628 1.83 4.59 -8.50
C LYS A 628 2.78 3.59 -9.15
N ARG A 629 3.55 2.86 -8.33
CA ARG A 629 4.55 1.88 -8.81
C ARG A 629 4.42 0.51 -8.17
N ILE A 630 4.71 -0.54 -8.95
CA ILE A 630 4.98 -1.90 -8.46
C ILE A 630 6.27 -2.37 -9.12
N GLY A 631 7.39 -2.39 -8.40
CA GLY A 631 8.71 -2.71 -8.98
C GLY A 631 9.90 -2.58 -8.04
N SER A 632 11.08 -3.01 -8.51
CA SER A 632 12.34 -3.02 -7.74
C SER A 632 13.58 -2.96 -8.63
N THR A 633 14.66 -2.43 -8.07
CA THR A 633 16.02 -2.56 -8.59
C THR A 633 16.39 -4.03 -8.78
N GLY A 634 17.14 -4.35 -9.84
CA GLY A 634 17.86 -5.62 -9.97
C GLY A 634 17.24 -6.67 -10.90
N THR A 635 16.04 -7.19 -10.59
CA THR A 635 15.53 -8.43 -11.24
C THR A 635 14.06 -8.40 -11.67
N GLY A 636 13.34 -7.31 -11.42
CA GLY A 636 11.88 -7.31 -11.49
C GLY A 636 11.25 -8.04 -10.30
N LYS A 637 9.94 -7.84 -10.08
CA LYS A 637 9.21 -8.47 -8.97
C LYS A 637 8.04 -9.34 -9.44
N PRO A 638 7.82 -10.52 -8.85
CA PRO A 638 6.69 -11.36 -9.19
C PRO A 638 5.36 -10.72 -8.75
N ILE A 639 4.47 -10.56 -9.71
CA ILE A 639 3.04 -10.31 -9.52
C ILE A 639 2.33 -11.63 -9.83
N ILE A 640 1.85 -12.29 -8.79
CA ILE A 640 1.19 -13.60 -8.86
C ILE A 640 -0.32 -13.36 -8.92
N GLY A 641 -0.92 -13.58 -10.10
CA GLY A 641 -2.36 -13.48 -10.31
C GLY A 641 -3.01 -14.85 -10.29
N LEU A 642 -3.77 -15.13 -9.24
CA LEU A 642 -4.48 -16.40 -9.05
C LEU A 642 -5.92 -16.29 -9.52
N GLY A 643 -6.44 -17.34 -10.18
CA GLY A 643 -7.81 -17.33 -10.67
C GLY A 643 -8.48 -18.71 -10.75
N THR A 644 -9.80 -18.71 -10.66
CA THR A 644 -10.66 -19.88 -10.87
C THR A 644 -11.42 -19.75 -12.18
N THR A 645 -12.06 -20.83 -12.63
CA THR A 645 -12.96 -20.82 -13.80
C THR A 645 -14.05 -19.74 -13.77
N THR A 646 -14.35 -19.17 -12.60
CA THR A 646 -15.39 -18.14 -12.39
C THR A 646 -14.86 -16.80 -11.87
N SER A 647 -13.56 -16.65 -11.56
CA SER A 647 -13.00 -15.45 -10.93
C SER A 647 -11.57 -15.17 -11.39
N GLU A 648 -11.34 -13.99 -11.99
CA GLU A 648 -10.00 -13.45 -12.28
C GLU A 648 -9.49 -12.63 -11.07
N SER A 649 -8.18 -12.64 -10.82
CA SER A 649 -7.55 -11.56 -10.05
C SER A 649 -7.34 -10.34 -10.95
N THR A 650 -7.54 -9.12 -10.46
CA THR A 650 -7.60 -7.91 -11.31
C THR A 650 -6.63 -6.82 -10.85
N ILE A 651 -5.90 -6.22 -11.79
CA ILE A 651 -5.20 -4.95 -11.62
C ILE A 651 -5.96 -3.90 -12.42
N LYS A 652 -6.52 -2.89 -11.75
CA LYS A 652 -7.17 -1.73 -12.37
C LYS A 652 -6.22 -0.55 -12.32
N ALA A 653 -5.64 -0.22 -13.45
CA ALA A 653 -4.65 0.83 -13.59
C ALA A 653 -5.27 2.15 -14.11
N ASP A 654 -4.64 3.26 -13.72
CA ASP A 654 -4.88 4.57 -14.31
C ASP A 654 -3.71 5.00 -15.20
N GLY A 655 -3.84 6.14 -15.87
CA GLY A 655 -2.79 6.69 -16.75
C GLY A 655 -1.50 7.15 -16.04
N ARG A 656 -1.33 6.89 -14.73
CA ARG A 656 -0.11 7.18 -13.95
C ARG A 656 0.35 5.96 -13.13
N THR A 657 0.03 4.76 -13.63
CA THR A 657 0.42 3.48 -13.05
C THR A 657 1.61 2.88 -13.80
N PHE A 658 2.64 2.43 -13.08
CA PHE A 658 3.85 1.84 -13.63
C PHE A 658 4.18 0.50 -12.94
N LEU A 659 4.45 -0.56 -13.72
CA LEU A 659 4.91 -1.86 -13.20
C LEU A 659 6.42 -2.03 -13.41
N THR A 660 7.17 -0.98 -13.05
CA THR A 660 8.61 -0.82 -13.28
C THR A 660 9.28 -0.11 -12.09
N ASP A 661 10.61 -0.20 -12.01
CA ASP A 661 11.38 0.48 -10.98
C ASP A 661 11.75 1.94 -11.34
N LEU A 662 12.35 2.64 -10.38
CA LEU A 662 12.96 3.95 -10.53
C LEU A 662 13.97 3.98 -11.69
N ALA A 663 13.97 5.08 -12.43
CA ALA A 663 14.83 5.26 -13.60
C ALA A 663 16.31 5.35 -13.21
N SER A 664 16.98 4.20 -13.19
CA SER A 664 18.42 4.09 -13.41
C SER A 664 18.66 3.19 -14.62
N THR A 665 19.82 3.35 -15.26
CA THR A 665 20.24 2.58 -16.43
C THR A 665 20.27 1.08 -16.10
N GLY A 666 19.25 0.34 -16.56
CA GLY A 666 19.00 -1.05 -16.15
C GLY A 666 17.63 -1.31 -15.48
N SER A 667 16.63 -0.42 -15.66
CA SER A 667 15.26 -0.63 -15.16
C SER A 667 14.68 -1.99 -15.58
N VAL A 668 14.32 -2.83 -14.62
CA VAL A 668 13.73 -4.16 -14.87
C VAL A 668 12.22 -4.15 -14.65
N ASN A 669 11.50 -4.75 -15.60
CA ASN A 669 10.06 -4.90 -15.58
C ASN A 669 9.59 -5.84 -14.44
N SER A 670 8.45 -5.54 -13.81
CA SER A 670 7.78 -6.52 -12.93
C SER A 670 7.28 -7.73 -13.73
N GLN A 671 7.46 -8.91 -13.16
CA GLN A 671 7.26 -10.21 -13.80
C GLN A 671 5.85 -10.72 -13.51
N LEU A 672 5.17 -11.26 -14.52
CA LEU A 672 3.81 -11.74 -14.39
C LEU A 672 3.81 -13.26 -14.20
N VAL A 673 3.17 -13.73 -13.13
CA VAL A 673 2.98 -15.15 -12.82
C VAL A 673 1.48 -15.42 -12.82
N VAL A 674 0.98 -15.96 -13.93
CA VAL A 674 -0.44 -16.27 -14.11
C VAL A 674 -0.71 -17.73 -13.75
N ALA A 675 -1.52 -17.92 -12.72
CA ALA A 675 -1.76 -19.23 -12.11
C ALA A 675 -3.25 -19.43 -11.82
N GLY A 676 -3.98 -19.90 -12.83
CA GLY A 676 -5.40 -20.16 -12.70
C GLY A 676 -5.89 -21.33 -13.54
N SER A 677 -7.21 -21.46 -13.62
CA SER A 677 -7.91 -22.53 -14.34
C SER A 677 -8.98 -21.97 -15.27
N GLY A 678 -9.15 -22.62 -16.43
CA GLY A 678 -10.09 -22.17 -17.46
C GLY A 678 -9.77 -20.77 -17.98
N LEU A 679 -10.67 -19.82 -17.70
CA LEU A 679 -10.53 -18.40 -18.05
C LEU A 679 -10.01 -17.52 -16.90
N GLY A 680 -9.89 -18.06 -15.68
CA GLY A 680 -9.33 -17.33 -14.54
C GLY A 680 -7.82 -17.22 -14.60
N GLY A 681 -7.29 -16.11 -14.11
CA GLY A 681 -5.85 -15.87 -13.99
C GLY A 681 -5.62 -14.44 -13.52
N LEU A 682 -5.00 -13.63 -14.38
CA LEU A 682 -4.71 -12.22 -14.13
C LEU A 682 -5.40 -11.36 -15.20
N ARG A 683 -6.25 -10.42 -14.78
CA ARG A 683 -6.88 -9.38 -15.57
C ARG A 683 -6.16 -8.06 -15.34
N ILE A 684 -5.82 -7.34 -16.40
CA ILE A 684 -5.24 -5.99 -16.35
C ILE A 684 -6.20 -5.06 -17.09
N GLU A 685 -6.88 -4.20 -16.34
CA GLU A 685 -7.72 -3.12 -16.87
C GLU A 685 -6.91 -1.83 -16.93
N ALA A 686 -6.78 -1.22 -18.11
CA ALA A 686 -5.92 -0.07 -18.31
C ALA A 686 -6.33 0.84 -19.48
N PRO A 687 -5.99 2.15 -19.43
CA PRO A 687 -6.08 3.01 -20.60
C PRO A 687 -4.93 2.71 -21.58
N MET A 688 -5.28 2.33 -22.82
CA MET A 688 -4.35 2.12 -23.93
C MET A 688 -3.80 3.45 -24.46
N ASN A 689 -4.63 4.49 -24.60
CA ASN A 689 -4.19 5.81 -25.09
C ASN A 689 -3.53 6.70 -24.02
N ALA A 690 -3.18 6.15 -22.85
CA ALA A 690 -2.56 6.95 -21.79
C ALA A 690 -1.15 7.40 -22.19
N VAL A 691 -0.92 8.71 -22.11
CA VAL A 691 0.37 9.34 -22.38
C VAL A 691 1.25 9.20 -21.13
N TYR A 692 2.06 8.14 -21.06
CA TYR A 692 3.04 7.87 -20.00
C TYR A 692 4.30 8.77 -20.13
N ASN A 693 4.12 10.09 -20.24
CA ASN A 693 5.23 11.04 -20.38
C ASN A 693 5.96 11.27 -19.04
N GLY A 694 7.10 10.63 -18.86
CA GLY A 694 8.16 11.12 -17.99
C GLY A 694 9.03 12.12 -18.75
N ASN A 695 8.95 13.41 -18.44
CA ASN A 695 9.68 14.47 -19.15
C ASN A 695 11.19 14.55 -18.81
N ASP A 696 11.77 13.50 -18.25
CA ASP A 696 13.22 13.38 -18.03
C ASP A 696 13.88 12.76 -19.26
N ALA A 697 15.05 13.27 -19.66
CA ALA A 697 15.88 12.74 -20.75
C ALA A 697 16.51 11.36 -20.44
N LEU A 698 15.99 10.64 -19.44
CA LEU A 698 16.44 9.36 -18.93
C LEU A 698 15.29 8.35 -18.86
N GLN A 699 14.82 7.94 -20.05
CA GLN A 699 14.26 6.60 -20.31
C GLN A 699 13.17 6.07 -19.36
N CYS A 700 12.15 6.87 -19.04
CA CYS A 700 10.85 6.33 -18.58
C CYS A 700 9.93 5.94 -19.75
N ASN A 701 10.49 5.29 -20.78
CA ASN A 701 9.70 4.85 -21.94
C ASN A 701 8.70 3.74 -21.56
N SER A 702 8.98 3.00 -20.47
CA SER A 702 8.23 1.84 -20.01
C SER A 702 6.97 2.20 -19.23
N GLY A 703 5.84 2.35 -19.92
CA GLY A 703 4.52 2.45 -19.29
C GLY A 703 4.09 1.16 -18.60
N LEU A 704 2.84 1.12 -18.13
CA LEU A 704 2.18 -0.10 -17.65
C LEU A 704 2.31 -1.29 -18.60
N LEU A 705 2.48 -1.02 -19.89
CA LEU A 705 2.36 -1.96 -20.99
C LEU A 705 3.65 -2.08 -21.84
N GLY A 706 4.75 -1.40 -21.48
CA GLY A 706 6.06 -1.55 -22.15
C GLY A 706 6.66 -0.24 -22.65
N THR A 707 7.83 -0.33 -23.29
CA THR A 707 8.59 0.81 -23.80
C THR A 707 7.98 1.42 -25.05
N ASN A 708 7.72 2.73 -25.06
CA ASN A 708 7.61 3.51 -26.29
C ASN A 708 9.03 3.65 -26.91
N PRO A 709 9.36 3.04 -28.06
CA PRO A 709 10.72 3.07 -28.58
C PRO A 709 11.08 4.41 -29.25
N ASP A 710 10.10 5.19 -29.72
CA ASP A 710 10.33 6.36 -30.55
C ASP A 710 9.64 7.63 -30.05
N VAL A 711 10.45 8.66 -29.81
CA VAL A 711 10.01 10.06 -29.70
C VAL A 711 10.19 10.81 -31.03
N SER A 712 10.53 10.10 -32.11
CA SER A 712 10.91 10.65 -33.41
C SER A 712 9.89 10.41 -34.53
N GLU A 713 9.05 9.37 -34.45
CA GLU A 713 8.16 8.99 -35.55
C GLU A 713 6.72 9.50 -35.36
N ASN A 714 6.44 10.64 -36.00
CA ASN A 714 5.09 10.97 -36.44
C ASN A 714 4.66 9.99 -37.55
N SER A 715 3.48 9.37 -37.38
CA SER A 715 2.82 8.45 -38.34
C SER A 715 3.47 7.06 -38.39
N ILE A 716 2.80 5.97 -38.00
CA ILE A 716 1.40 5.63 -38.34
C ILE A 716 0.52 5.57 -37.07
N GLY A 717 -0.73 6.07 -37.16
CA GLY A 717 -1.53 6.50 -36.01
C GLY A 717 -1.78 5.48 -34.89
N ASN A 718 -1.59 5.93 -33.65
CA ASN A 718 -2.02 5.33 -32.38
C ASN A 718 -1.72 3.81 -32.22
N VAL A 719 -0.47 3.41 -32.43
CA VAL A 719 -0.02 2.03 -32.18
C VAL A 719 0.81 1.96 -30.89
N TYR A 720 0.18 1.61 -29.78
CA TYR A 720 0.84 1.40 -28.49
C TYR A 720 1.27 -0.06 -28.32
N THR A 721 2.50 -0.35 -27.88
CA THR A 721 2.89 -1.72 -27.48
C THR A 721 2.24 -2.11 -26.15
N LEU A 722 1.53 -3.25 -26.11
CA LEU A 722 0.73 -3.65 -24.93
C LEU A 722 1.46 -4.48 -23.87
N LEU A 723 2.52 -5.20 -24.20
CA LEU A 723 3.39 -5.83 -23.21
C LEU A 723 4.84 -5.79 -23.72
N SER A 724 5.81 -5.56 -22.83
CA SER A 724 7.23 -5.65 -23.20
C SER A 724 7.70 -7.11 -23.31
N PRO A 725 8.69 -7.40 -24.18
CA PRO A 725 9.31 -8.72 -24.33
C PRO A 725 9.66 -9.41 -23.00
N ASP A 726 10.34 -8.70 -22.08
CA ASP A 726 10.74 -9.27 -20.78
C ASP A 726 9.56 -9.80 -19.95
N ARG A 727 8.41 -9.11 -20.02
CA ARG A 727 7.21 -9.51 -19.25
C ARG A 727 6.56 -10.72 -19.86
N LEU A 728 6.51 -10.78 -21.18
CA LEU A 728 5.99 -11.93 -21.92
C LEU A 728 6.89 -13.16 -21.69
N ALA A 729 8.21 -13.00 -21.74
CA ALA A 729 9.18 -14.02 -21.38
C ALA A 729 8.99 -14.58 -19.95
N SER A 730 8.51 -13.76 -19.00
CA SER A 730 8.23 -14.23 -17.62
C SER A 730 7.03 -15.20 -17.51
N LEU A 731 6.15 -15.28 -18.52
CA LEU A 731 4.96 -16.15 -18.54
C LEU A 731 5.29 -17.64 -18.75
N SER A 732 6.38 -17.95 -19.45
CA SER A 732 6.92 -19.30 -19.59
C SER A 732 7.72 -19.78 -18.38
N GLY A 733 7.96 -18.92 -17.39
CA GLY A 733 8.87 -19.16 -16.29
C GLY A 733 10.26 -18.61 -16.59
N PHE A 734 10.92 -18.11 -15.54
CA PHE A 734 12.22 -17.46 -15.59
C PHE A 734 13.10 -17.97 -14.43
N ALA A 735 14.41 -17.71 -14.49
CA ALA A 735 15.34 -18.10 -13.42
C ALA A 735 14.95 -17.42 -12.09
N ASN A 736 14.71 -18.23 -11.05
CA ASN A 736 14.17 -17.80 -9.75
C ASN A 736 12.70 -17.32 -9.77
N SER A 737 11.87 -17.82 -10.70
CA SER A 737 10.41 -17.70 -10.57
C SER A 737 9.92 -18.29 -9.24
N PRO A 738 8.94 -17.66 -8.55
CA PRO A 738 8.26 -18.30 -7.45
C PRO A 738 7.62 -19.62 -7.90
N THR A 739 7.83 -20.65 -7.09
CA THR A 739 7.20 -21.97 -7.16
C THR A 739 6.11 -22.11 -6.08
N THR A 740 6.13 -21.23 -5.08
CA THR A 740 5.13 -21.06 -4.02
C THR A 740 4.63 -19.62 -4.01
N GLU A 741 3.44 -19.40 -3.45
CA GLU A 741 2.93 -18.07 -3.15
C GLU A 741 3.83 -17.31 -2.14
N ALA A 742 3.46 -16.07 -1.82
CA ALA A 742 4.11 -15.24 -0.80
C ALA A 742 4.25 -15.88 0.60
N ASP A 743 3.46 -16.92 0.92
CA ASP A 743 3.57 -17.70 2.16
C ASP A 743 4.78 -18.66 2.20
N GLY A 744 5.43 -18.89 1.05
CA GLY A 744 6.55 -19.83 0.90
C GLY A 744 6.17 -21.31 0.99
N VAL A 745 4.88 -21.65 0.96
CA VAL A 745 4.38 -23.01 1.18
C VAL A 745 3.37 -23.45 0.11
N THR A 746 2.42 -22.58 -0.28
CA THR A 746 1.34 -22.92 -1.20
C THR A 746 1.84 -23.00 -2.65
N PRO A 747 1.81 -24.16 -3.34
CA PRO A 747 2.41 -24.30 -4.67
C PRO A 747 1.67 -23.51 -5.77
N ILE A 748 2.43 -22.93 -6.71
CA ILE A 748 1.92 -22.22 -7.88
C ILE A 748 1.87 -23.16 -9.09
N THR A 749 0.67 -23.36 -9.64
CA THR A 749 0.47 -24.04 -10.94
C THR A 749 0.19 -23.00 -12.02
N ARG A 750 1.12 -22.81 -12.96
CA ARG A 750 0.95 -21.89 -14.10
C ARG A 750 -0.14 -22.38 -15.05
N GLY A 751 -1.00 -21.47 -15.50
CA GLY A 751 -2.15 -21.78 -16.35
C GLY A 751 -3.23 -20.70 -16.27
N GLY A 752 -4.35 -20.91 -16.96
CA GLY A 752 -5.44 -19.95 -17.00
C GLY A 752 -5.27 -18.91 -18.10
N THR A 753 -5.73 -17.67 -17.86
CA THR A 753 -5.67 -16.58 -18.87
C THR A 753 -5.03 -15.31 -18.33
N LEU A 754 -4.16 -14.68 -19.13
CA LEU A 754 -3.74 -13.29 -18.96
C LEU A 754 -4.68 -12.40 -19.78
N THR A 755 -5.64 -11.75 -19.12
CA THR A 755 -6.64 -10.91 -19.77
C THR A 755 -6.18 -9.45 -19.80
N LEU A 756 -6.07 -8.87 -20.99
CA LEU A 756 -5.85 -7.45 -21.22
C LEU A 756 -7.20 -6.81 -21.58
N ALA A 757 -7.59 -5.76 -20.85
CA ALA A 757 -8.85 -5.07 -21.06
C ALA A 757 -8.63 -3.55 -21.08
N ALA A 758 -9.04 -2.88 -22.16
CA ALA A 758 -8.90 -1.43 -22.24
C ALA A 758 -10.02 -0.70 -21.49
N THR A 759 -9.73 0.49 -20.96
CA THR A 759 -10.69 1.38 -20.28
C THR A 759 -11.05 2.63 -21.08
N ASP A 760 -10.55 2.79 -22.31
CA ASP A 760 -10.70 3.99 -23.14
C ASP A 760 -12.16 4.21 -23.62
N PRO A 761 -12.88 5.26 -23.16
CA PRO A 761 -14.28 5.46 -23.53
C PRO A 761 -14.52 5.76 -25.02
N ALA A 762 -13.51 6.35 -25.69
CA ALA A 762 -13.54 6.64 -27.12
C ALA A 762 -13.18 5.42 -27.99
N GLY A 763 -12.74 4.31 -27.38
CA GLY A 763 -12.04 3.24 -28.07
C GLY A 763 -10.55 3.49 -28.24
N ALA A 764 -9.81 2.47 -28.63
CA ALA A 764 -8.35 2.52 -28.78
C ALA A 764 -7.84 1.45 -29.75
N THR A 765 -6.67 1.72 -30.34
CA THR A 765 -5.88 0.74 -31.08
C THR A 765 -4.58 0.46 -30.32
N GLY A 766 -4.09 -0.77 -30.37
CA GLY A 766 -2.77 -1.10 -29.82
C GLY A 766 -2.28 -2.47 -30.24
N ALA A 767 -0.97 -2.66 -30.15
CA ALA A 767 -0.24 -3.77 -30.74
C ALA A 767 0.32 -4.74 -29.70
N ILE A 768 0.24 -6.02 -30.02
CA ILE A 768 0.91 -7.12 -29.32
C ILE A 768 1.85 -7.76 -30.35
N ASN A 769 3.15 -7.48 -30.20
CA ASN A 769 4.17 -7.76 -31.22
C ASN A 769 5.14 -8.90 -30.85
N ASP A 770 4.88 -9.57 -29.73
CA ASP A 770 5.75 -10.56 -29.10
C ASP A 770 4.92 -11.49 -28.19
N GLY A 771 5.50 -12.57 -27.67
CA GLY A 771 4.85 -13.51 -26.76
C GLY A 771 5.83 -14.26 -25.84
N PRO A 772 5.37 -15.33 -25.16
CA PRO A 772 6.20 -16.07 -24.21
C PRO A 772 7.47 -16.64 -24.84
N ALA A 773 8.57 -16.69 -24.10
CA ALA A 773 9.87 -17.16 -24.61
C ALA A 773 9.90 -18.68 -24.90
N ALA A 774 8.96 -19.43 -24.32
CA ALA A 774 8.71 -20.84 -24.61
C ALA A 774 7.21 -21.16 -24.42
N ALA A 775 6.75 -22.28 -24.98
CA ALA A 775 5.35 -22.70 -24.87
C ALA A 775 4.86 -22.76 -23.42
N THR A 776 3.71 -22.13 -23.13
CA THR A 776 3.13 -22.00 -21.78
C THR A 776 1.63 -22.36 -21.79
N PRO A 777 1.09 -22.96 -20.70
CA PRO A 777 -0.36 -23.21 -20.58
C PRO A 777 -1.20 -21.94 -20.34
N VAL A 778 -0.57 -20.77 -20.22
CA VAL A 778 -1.26 -19.48 -20.08
C VAL A 778 -1.81 -19.05 -21.45
N LYS A 779 -3.10 -18.69 -21.49
CA LYS A 779 -3.79 -18.15 -22.67
C LYS A 779 -3.67 -16.61 -22.69
N LEU A 780 -3.64 -16.02 -23.89
CA LEU A 780 -3.83 -14.58 -24.07
C LEU A 780 -5.33 -14.28 -24.14
N GLY A 781 -5.82 -13.44 -23.24
CA GLY A 781 -7.19 -12.94 -23.24
C GLY A 781 -7.24 -11.49 -23.67
N LEU A 782 -8.13 -11.15 -24.59
CA LEU A 782 -8.43 -9.77 -24.99
C LEU A 782 -9.89 -9.49 -24.68
N ASP A 783 -10.16 -8.39 -23.99
CA ASP A 783 -11.48 -8.08 -23.44
C ASP A 783 -11.69 -6.55 -23.38
N ILE A 784 -12.87 -6.13 -22.94
CA ILE A 784 -13.26 -4.73 -22.76
C ILE A 784 -13.68 -4.49 -21.31
N ALA A 785 -13.24 -3.37 -20.73
CA ALA A 785 -13.72 -2.92 -19.42
C ALA A 785 -15.03 -2.13 -19.55
N ALA A 786 -15.79 -2.05 -18.46
CA ALA A 786 -17.06 -1.33 -18.44
C ALA A 786 -16.90 0.15 -18.82
N GLY A 787 -17.72 0.60 -19.78
CA GLY A 787 -17.72 1.99 -20.26
C GLY A 787 -16.68 2.33 -21.35
N ALA A 788 -15.88 1.36 -21.80
CA ALA A 788 -14.96 1.55 -22.93
C ALA A 788 -15.66 1.48 -24.30
N GLY A 789 -15.05 2.10 -25.31
CA GLY A 789 -15.49 2.10 -26.71
C GLY A 789 -14.96 0.92 -27.52
N ASN A 790 -15.01 0.99 -28.86
CA ASN A 790 -14.51 -0.08 -29.73
C ASN A 790 -12.98 -0.23 -29.63
N LEU A 791 -12.48 -1.46 -29.49
CA LEU A 791 -11.06 -1.75 -29.28
C LEU A 791 -10.49 -2.57 -30.45
N LEU A 792 -9.30 -2.19 -30.91
CA LEU A 792 -8.54 -2.89 -31.94
C LEU A 792 -7.17 -3.32 -31.40
N TYR A 793 -6.99 -4.62 -31.21
CA TYR A 793 -5.74 -5.25 -30.84
C TYR A 793 -5.03 -5.79 -32.09
N THR A 794 -4.02 -5.12 -32.60
CA THR A 794 -3.20 -5.65 -33.69
C THR A 794 -2.22 -6.69 -33.15
N LEU A 795 -2.15 -7.86 -33.80
CA LEU A 795 -1.28 -8.97 -33.42
C LEU A 795 -0.22 -9.15 -34.51
N SER A 796 1.05 -9.00 -34.18
CA SER A 796 2.14 -9.21 -35.13
C SER A 796 3.25 -10.09 -34.55
N ASP A 797 3.80 -10.96 -35.39
CA ASP A 797 4.93 -11.84 -35.06
C ASP A 797 6.14 -11.38 -35.88
N ALA A 798 6.55 -10.11 -35.67
CA ALA A 798 7.43 -9.39 -36.58
C ALA A 798 8.92 -9.55 -36.26
N THR A 799 9.27 -9.97 -35.04
CA THR A 799 10.64 -10.06 -34.55
C THR A 799 11.09 -11.51 -34.37
N ALA A 800 11.74 -12.04 -35.41
CA ALA A 800 12.47 -13.32 -35.40
C ALA A 800 13.50 -13.38 -34.24
N PRO A 801 13.85 -14.58 -33.70
CA PRO A 801 13.98 -15.84 -34.45
C PRO A 801 12.98 -16.97 -34.15
N ALA A 802 11.96 -16.78 -33.32
CA ALA A 802 10.93 -17.79 -33.08
C ALA A 802 9.55 -17.14 -32.88
N ALA A 803 8.49 -17.82 -33.35
CA ALA A 803 7.11 -17.33 -33.35
C ALA A 803 6.54 -17.17 -31.93
N ALA A 804 6.80 -16.02 -31.30
CA ALA A 804 6.67 -15.87 -29.85
C ALA A 804 5.21 -15.77 -29.41
N LEU A 805 4.34 -15.13 -30.22
CA LEU A 805 2.89 -15.17 -30.02
C LEU A 805 2.35 -16.61 -30.02
N GLY A 806 2.97 -17.49 -30.81
CA GLY A 806 2.63 -18.91 -30.93
C GLY A 806 2.86 -19.75 -29.68
N ASN A 807 3.60 -19.22 -28.70
CA ASN A 807 3.92 -19.89 -27.44
C ASN A 807 2.84 -19.76 -26.36
N PHE A 808 1.83 -18.90 -26.53
CA PHE A 808 0.64 -18.91 -25.67
C PHE A 808 -0.15 -20.22 -25.84
N GLY A 809 -0.79 -20.70 -24.78
CA GLY A 809 -1.67 -21.89 -24.80
C GLY A 809 -3.02 -21.68 -25.50
N GLY A 810 -3.23 -20.50 -26.11
CA GLY A 810 -4.44 -20.13 -26.83
C GLY A 810 -4.72 -18.63 -26.84
N LEU A 811 -5.69 -18.23 -27.67
CA LEU A 811 -6.23 -16.88 -27.76
C LEU A 811 -7.73 -16.90 -27.41
N VAL A 812 -8.12 -16.00 -26.50
CA VAL A 812 -9.50 -15.84 -26.03
C VAL A 812 -9.95 -14.39 -26.26
N LEU A 813 -10.99 -14.19 -27.07
CA LEU A 813 -11.66 -12.89 -27.21
C LEU A 813 -12.93 -12.88 -26.36
N ARG A 814 -13.12 -11.80 -25.60
CA ARG A 814 -14.28 -11.58 -24.73
C ARG A 814 -14.90 -10.20 -24.99
N GLN A 815 -16.19 -10.09 -24.66
CA GLN A 815 -16.89 -8.80 -24.52
C GLN A 815 -17.64 -8.83 -23.18
N SER A 816 -16.91 -8.93 -22.07
CA SER A 816 -17.49 -9.30 -20.77
C SER A 816 -18.31 -8.20 -20.08
N SER A 817 -18.03 -6.92 -20.38
CA SER A 817 -18.56 -5.82 -19.55
C SER A 817 -18.80 -4.48 -20.26
N GLY A 818 -18.49 -4.36 -21.56
CA GLY A 818 -18.59 -3.10 -22.32
C GLY A 818 -19.52 -3.21 -23.54
N SER A 819 -20.06 -2.08 -24.00
CA SER A 819 -20.87 -1.99 -25.23
C SER A 819 -20.03 -1.86 -26.51
N GLY A 820 -18.72 -1.60 -26.37
CA GLY A 820 -17.79 -1.54 -27.49
C GLY A 820 -17.40 -2.92 -28.01
N GLY A 821 -17.16 -3.02 -29.31
CA GLY A 821 -16.66 -4.25 -29.94
C GLY A 821 -15.15 -4.42 -29.72
N VAL A 822 -14.75 -5.57 -29.17
CA VAL A 822 -13.35 -6.05 -29.17
C VAL A 822 -13.03 -6.68 -30.52
N THR A 823 -11.99 -6.19 -31.21
CA THR A 823 -11.43 -6.78 -32.42
C THR A 823 -9.95 -7.08 -32.20
N ALA A 824 -9.52 -8.29 -32.55
CA ALA A 824 -8.11 -8.65 -32.68
C ALA A 824 -7.78 -8.82 -34.16
N GLN A 825 -6.77 -8.13 -34.68
CA GLN A 825 -6.42 -8.13 -36.11
C GLN A 825 -5.02 -8.68 -36.34
N LEU A 826 -4.88 -9.70 -37.19
CA LEU A 826 -3.57 -10.23 -37.57
C LEU A 826 -2.84 -9.27 -38.54
N LEU A 827 -1.57 -8.96 -38.26
CA LEU A 827 -0.70 -8.23 -39.18
C LEU A 827 0.29 -9.13 -39.92
N ASN A 828 0.62 -10.29 -39.33
CA ASN A 828 1.44 -11.37 -39.90
C ASN A 828 0.71 -12.71 -39.77
N ASP A 829 1.21 -13.75 -40.44
CA ASP A 829 0.75 -15.12 -40.23
C ASP A 829 1.14 -15.58 -38.82
N VAL A 830 0.24 -16.28 -38.10
CA VAL A 830 0.44 -16.70 -36.69
C VAL A 830 0.17 -18.19 -36.55
N THR A 831 1.04 -18.89 -35.82
CA THR A 831 0.88 -20.32 -35.50
C THR A 831 0.87 -20.54 -33.99
N PHE A 832 -0.29 -20.86 -33.40
CA PHE A 832 -0.39 -21.28 -32.01
C PHE A 832 -0.01 -22.76 -31.87
N THR A 833 0.92 -23.07 -30.95
CA THR A 833 1.49 -24.43 -30.78
C THR A 833 1.35 -24.99 -29.35
N GLY A 834 0.95 -24.15 -28.38
CA GLY A 834 1.01 -24.45 -26.95
C GLY A 834 -0.18 -25.24 -26.39
N ALA A 835 0.08 -26.07 -25.38
CA ALA A 835 -0.90 -26.99 -24.80
C ALA A 835 -1.78 -26.36 -23.71
N GLY A 836 -3.12 -26.46 -23.85
CA GLY A 836 -4.06 -26.06 -22.81
C GLY A 836 -5.40 -26.80 -22.89
N ALA A 837 -5.92 -27.26 -21.76
CA ALA A 837 -7.21 -27.95 -21.73
C ALA A 837 -8.36 -27.03 -22.20
N GLN A 838 -9.32 -27.62 -22.92
CA GLN A 838 -10.56 -26.95 -23.28
C GLN A 838 -11.38 -26.64 -22.03
N SER A 839 -12.04 -25.48 -22.02
CA SER A 839 -13.04 -25.13 -21.01
C SER A 839 -14.12 -24.30 -21.70
N SER A 840 -15.33 -24.84 -21.74
CA SER A 840 -16.50 -24.23 -22.35
C SER A 840 -16.96 -23.04 -21.52
N TYR A 841 -17.12 -21.86 -22.14
CA TYR A 841 -17.73 -20.70 -21.50
C TYR A 841 -18.55 -19.87 -22.49
N ASP A 842 -19.49 -19.09 -21.95
CA ASP A 842 -20.67 -18.59 -22.67
C ASP A 842 -20.54 -17.12 -23.14
N GLN A 843 -19.65 -16.32 -22.52
CA GLN A 843 -19.44 -14.90 -22.86
C GLN A 843 -18.33 -14.68 -23.91
N LEU A 844 -18.27 -15.56 -24.93
CA LEU A 844 -17.36 -15.40 -26.05
C LEU A 844 -17.91 -14.35 -27.03
N GLY A 845 -17.27 -13.18 -27.03
CA GLY A 845 -17.61 -12.05 -27.88
C GLY A 845 -16.35 -11.39 -28.41
N GLY A 846 -16.44 -10.76 -29.57
CA GLY A 846 -15.30 -10.14 -30.24
C GLY A 846 -14.91 -10.82 -31.55
N THR A 847 -14.26 -10.04 -32.40
CA THR A 847 -13.92 -10.36 -33.78
C THR A 847 -12.44 -10.66 -33.92
N LEU A 848 -12.07 -11.83 -34.42
CA LEU A 848 -10.72 -12.09 -34.90
C LEU A 848 -10.67 -11.78 -36.41
N ASP A 849 -10.17 -10.61 -36.77
CA ASP A 849 -9.90 -10.23 -38.16
C ASP A 849 -8.55 -10.82 -38.61
N LEU A 850 -8.61 -11.74 -39.57
CA LEU A 850 -7.44 -12.37 -40.12
C LEU A 850 -6.71 -11.48 -41.14
N ASN A 851 -7.34 -10.44 -41.69
CA ASN A 851 -6.69 -9.39 -42.48
C ASN A 851 -5.71 -9.92 -43.57
N GLY A 852 -6.11 -10.96 -44.30
CA GLY A 852 -5.29 -11.58 -45.36
C GLY A 852 -4.28 -12.63 -44.89
N ARG A 853 -4.10 -12.83 -43.58
CA ARG A 853 -3.06 -13.68 -42.97
C ARG A 853 -3.53 -15.08 -42.65
N ALA A 854 -2.60 -16.02 -42.65
CA ALA A 854 -2.84 -17.39 -42.22
C ALA A 854 -2.85 -17.50 -40.69
N LEU A 855 -3.84 -18.21 -40.16
CA LEU A 855 -3.91 -18.59 -38.75
C LEU A 855 -3.84 -20.11 -38.64
N THR A 856 -2.74 -20.61 -38.08
CA THR A 856 -2.55 -22.03 -37.80
C THR A 856 -2.73 -22.29 -36.31
N VAL A 857 -3.50 -23.33 -35.95
CA VAL A 857 -3.63 -23.81 -34.57
C VAL A 857 -3.20 -25.28 -34.57
N ALA A 858 -2.04 -25.55 -33.98
CA ALA A 858 -1.41 -26.86 -33.94
C ALA A 858 -1.40 -27.43 -32.52
N GLY A 859 -1.59 -28.76 -32.40
CA GLY A 859 -1.63 -29.43 -31.11
C GLY A 859 -2.85 -29.04 -30.26
N PRO A 860 -2.79 -29.18 -28.92
CA PRO A 860 -3.92 -28.92 -28.02
C PRO A 860 -4.05 -27.42 -27.64
N ALA A 861 -3.83 -26.52 -28.60
CA ALA A 861 -4.06 -25.09 -28.44
C ALA A 861 -5.56 -24.74 -28.57
N VAL A 862 -6.03 -23.73 -27.85
CA VAL A 862 -7.45 -23.32 -27.82
C VAL A 862 -7.65 -21.95 -28.46
N LEU A 863 -8.48 -21.88 -29.51
CA LEU A 863 -8.97 -20.63 -30.09
C LEU A 863 -10.44 -20.41 -29.68
N GLN A 864 -10.74 -19.26 -29.08
CA GLN A 864 -12.09 -18.89 -28.64
C GLN A 864 -12.40 -17.45 -29.05
N ALA A 865 -13.29 -17.26 -30.02
CA ALA A 865 -13.73 -15.96 -30.53
C ALA A 865 -15.23 -15.99 -30.87
N GLY A 866 -15.91 -14.85 -30.79
CA GLY A 866 -17.34 -14.72 -31.13
C GLY A 866 -17.60 -14.65 -32.64
N VAL A 867 -16.70 -13.96 -33.36
CA VAL A 867 -16.67 -13.83 -34.82
C VAL A 867 -15.22 -14.04 -35.29
N ILE A 868 -15.03 -14.68 -36.45
CA ILE A 868 -13.77 -14.64 -37.19
C ILE A 868 -14.09 -14.01 -38.55
N ALA A 869 -13.28 -13.03 -38.97
CA ALA A 869 -13.49 -12.20 -40.15
C ALA A 869 -12.21 -12.09 -40.98
N GLY A 870 -12.29 -11.50 -42.17
CA GLY A 870 -11.14 -11.26 -43.05
C GLY A 870 -10.82 -12.42 -44.01
N THR A 871 -10.22 -12.08 -45.15
CA THR A 871 -9.97 -13.01 -46.27
C THR A 871 -8.66 -13.77 -46.10
N ALA A 872 -8.62 -14.75 -45.21
CA ALA A 872 -7.40 -15.51 -44.94
C ALA A 872 -7.07 -16.59 -45.97
N GLY A 873 -5.77 -16.79 -46.22
CA GLY A 873 -5.22 -17.99 -46.83
C GLY A 873 -5.15 -19.21 -45.89
N SER A 874 -6.10 -19.35 -44.95
CA SER A 874 -6.04 -20.33 -43.86
C SER A 874 -6.19 -21.78 -44.32
N ALA A 875 -5.08 -22.49 -44.45
CA ALA A 875 -5.08 -23.94 -44.42
C ALA A 875 -5.28 -24.43 -42.98
N LEU A 876 -6.32 -25.22 -42.73
CA LEU A 876 -6.37 -26.06 -41.53
C LEU A 876 -5.32 -27.16 -41.69
N ALA A 877 -4.16 -26.99 -41.05
CA ALA A 877 -3.26 -28.10 -40.76
C ALA A 877 -3.94 -29.06 -39.75
N ALA A 878 -3.57 -30.34 -39.78
CA ALA A 878 -4.25 -31.43 -39.06
C ALA A 878 -4.66 -31.07 -37.62
N GLY A 879 -5.96 -31.14 -37.31
CA GLY A 879 -6.49 -30.68 -36.02
C GLY A 879 -8.01 -30.51 -35.98
N THR A 880 -8.53 -29.97 -34.87
CA THR A 880 -9.97 -29.69 -34.68
C THR A 880 -10.22 -28.21 -34.46
N MET A 881 -10.94 -27.55 -35.38
CA MET A 881 -11.55 -26.24 -35.16
C MET A 881 -12.86 -26.42 -34.38
N THR A 882 -13.03 -25.69 -33.28
CA THR A 882 -14.23 -25.83 -32.42
C THR A 882 -15.03 -24.53 -32.35
N LYS A 883 -16.29 -24.54 -32.81
CA LYS A 883 -17.24 -23.44 -32.69
C LYS A 883 -18.10 -23.58 -31.43
N THR A 884 -17.97 -22.62 -30.52
CA THR A 884 -18.77 -22.46 -29.29
C THR A 884 -19.47 -21.09 -29.27
N GLY A 885 -20.34 -20.84 -28.29
CA GLY A 885 -21.14 -19.60 -28.18
C GLY A 885 -22.22 -19.45 -29.25
N THR A 886 -23.15 -18.51 -29.07
CA THR A 886 -24.37 -18.37 -29.90
C THR A 886 -24.17 -17.65 -31.25
N GLY A 887 -23.04 -16.95 -31.45
CA GLY A 887 -22.77 -16.17 -32.67
C GLY A 887 -22.53 -16.97 -33.95
N THR A 888 -22.32 -16.25 -35.06
CA THR A 888 -22.10 -16.80 -36.41
C THR A 888 -20.64 -16.72 -36.84
N LEU A 889 -20.08 -17.84 -37.28
CA LEU A 889 -18.77 -17.95 -37.95
C LEU A 889 -18.98 -18.05 -39.47
N THR A 890 -18.37 -17.17 -40.28
CA THR A 890 -18.48 -17.24 -41.75
C THR A 890 -17.11 -17.53 -42.35
N ILE A 891 -17.00 -18.62 -43.13
CA ILE A 891 -15.77 -19.04 -43.83
C ILE A 891 -15.92 -18.67 -45.31
N THR A 892 -15.19 -17.64 -45.75
CA THR A 892 -15.43 -16.94 -47.03
C THR A 892 -14.41 -17.18 -48.13
N ALA A 893 -13.27 -17.83 -47.86
CA ALA A 893 -12.22 -18.09 -48.83
C ALA A 893 -11.76 -19.56 -48.82
N PRO A 894 -11.61 -20.22 -49.98
CA PRO A 894 -11.13 -21.59 -50.07
C PRO A 894 -9.60 -21.62 -50.10
N ALA A 895 -8.98 -21.40 -48.94
CA ALA A 895 -7.67 -21.99 -48.70
C ALA A 895 -7.91 -23.43 -48.24
N ALA A 896 -7.26 -24.39 -48.88
CA ALA A 896 -7.56 -25.81 -48.69
C ALA A 896 -7.54 -26.17 -47.19
N LEU A 897 -8.71 -26.48 -46.61
CA LEU A 897 -8.88 -26.74 -45.17
C LEU A 897 -8.33 -28.11 -44.74
N ALA A 898 -7.42 -28.67 -45.53
CA ALA A 898 -6.63 -29.85 -45.21
C ALA A 898 -5.58 -30.15 -46.30
N PRO A 899 -4.27 -29.98 -46.02
CA PRO A 899 -3.25 -30.88 -46.55
C PRO A 899 -3.25 -32.24 -45.80
N ALA A 900 -3.98 -32.37 -44.69
CA ALA A 900 -4.15 -33.58 -43.87
C ALA A 900 -5.46 -33.53 -43.06
N ASP A 901 -5.95 -34.67 -42.57
CA ASP A 901 -7.26 -34.81 -41.92
C ASP A 901 -7.54 -33.77 -40.82
N GLY A 902 -8.70 -33.12 -40.89
CA GLY A 902 -9.15 -32.09 -39.96
C GLY A 902 -10.62 -32.23 -39.57
N THR A 903 -11.03 -31.60 -38.45
CA THR A 903 -12.42 -31.60 -37.97
C THR A 903 -12.93 -30.19 -37.68
N LEU A 904 -14.11 -29.86 -38.18
CA LEU A 904 -14.92 -28.71 -37.77
C LEU A 904 -15.98 -29.18 -36.79
N ALA A 905 -15.71 -29.02 -35.49
CA ALA A 905 -16.65 -29.33 -34.41
C ALA A 905 -17.53 -28.11 -34.10
N VAL A 906 -18.84 -28.28 -34.07
CA VAL A 906 -19.80 -27.22 -33.74
C VAL A 906 -20.63 -27.66 -32.53
N HIS A 907 -20.56 -26.87 -31.45
CA HIS A 907 -21.31 -27.10 -30.22
C HIS A 907 -22.42 -26.08 -29.99
N GLN A 908 -22.29 -24.84 -30.49
CA GLN A 908 -23.32 -23.80 -30.41
C GLN A 908 -23.21 -22.75 -31.54
N GLY A 909 -24.31 -22.03 -31.78
CA GLY A 909 -24.39 -20.92 -32.73
C GLY A 909 -24.49 -21.38 -34.19
N GLN A 910 -24.00 -20.56 -35.12
CA GLN A 910 -24.03 -20.85 -36.55
C GLN A 910 -22.62 -20.88 -37.16
N VAL A 911 -22.42 -21.71 -38.19
CA VAL A 911 -21.29 -21.65 -39.12
C VAL A 911 -21.84 -21.52 -40.54
N VAL A 912 -21.23 -20.69 -41.38
CA VAL A 912 -21.59 -20.51 -42.79
C VAL A 912 -20.38 -20.80 -43.67
N LEU A 913 -20.44 -21.87 -44.47
CA LEU A 913 -19.39 -22.27 -45.40
C LEU A 913 -19.61 -21.61 -46.77
N SER A 914 -19.24 -20.33 -46.89
CA SER A 914 -19.37 -19.54 -48.13
C SER A 914 -18.30 -19.83 -49.18
N ALA A 915 -17.27 -20.60 -48.81
CA ALA A 915 -16.28 -21.18 -49.71
C ALA A 915 -16.26 -22.71 -49.57
N ASN A 916 -15.81 -23.43 -50.60
CA ASN A 916 -15.65 -24.89 -50.53
C ASN A 916 -14.45 -25.22 -49.62
N ALA A 917 -14.70 -26.03 -48.58
CA ALA A 917 -13.68 -26.47 -47.64
C ALA A 917 -12.61 -27.37 -48.27
N GLY A 918 -13.04 -28.18 -49.24
CA GLY A 918 -12.17 -29.04 -50.04
C GLY A 918 -11.81 -28.41 -51.39
N LYS A 919 -11.17 -29.22 -52.23
CA LYS A 919 -10.99 -28.95 -53.65
C LYS A 919 -11.79 -29.98 -54.45
N PRO A 920 -12.75 -29.57 -55.29
CA PRO A 920 -13.49 -30.51 -56.13
C PRO A 920 -12.54 -31.20 -57.13
N ALA A 921 -12.87 -32.43 -57.49
CA ALA A 921 -12.19 -33.13 -58.58
C ALA A 921 -12.33 -32.36 -59.91
N GLN A 922 -11.36 -32.54 -60.80
CA GLN A 922 -11.37 -31.94 -62.14
C GLN A 922 -11.36 -33.02 -63.21
N THR A 923 -11.91 -32.71 -64.39
CA THR A 923 -11.91 -33.60 -65.56
C THR A 923 -10.49 -34.02 -65.93
N GLY A 924 -10.12 -35.26 -65.60
CA GLY A 924 -8.75 -35.79 -65.69
C GLY A 924 -8.38 -36.57 -64.41
N PRO A 925 -7.11 -36.95 -64.21
CA PRO A 925 -6.66 -37.72 -63.04
C PRO A 925 -6.49 -36.88 -61.77
N VAL A 926 -7.21 -35.75 -61.65
CA VAL A 926 -7.11 -34.82 -60.52
C VAL A 926 -8.23 -35.12 -59.54
N ALA A 927 -7.96 -36.04 -58.62
CA ALA A 927 -8.85 -36.37 -57.51
C ALA A 927 -9.17 -35.13 -56.65
N ALA A 928 -10.33 -35.17 -55.99
CA ALA A 928 -10.69 -34.17 -55.00
C ALA A 928 -9.73 -34.18 -53.79
N VAL A 929 -9.65 -33.04 -53.09
CA VAL A 929 -8.99 -32.94 -51.79
C VAL A 929 -10.07 -32.66 -50.76
N ALA A 930 -10.42 -33.66 -49.97
CA ALA A 930 -11.64 -33.65 -49.15
C ALA A 930 -11.38 -34.27 -47.77
N ASN A 931 -10.49 -33.66 -46.97
CA ASN A 931 -10.04 -34.23 -45.70
C ASN A 931 -10.68 -33.53 -44.46
N LEU A 932 -11.73 -32.72 -44.65
CA LEU A 932 -12.49 -32.11 -43.55
C LEU A 932 -13.62 -33.03 -43.06
N THR A 933 -13.69 -33.29 -41.76
CA THR A 933 -14.87 -33.84 -41.08
C THR A 933 -15.72 -32.69 -40.50
N ILE A 934 -17.01 -32.63 -40.81
CA ILE A 934 -17.94 -31.73 -40.12
C ILE A 934 -18.63 -32.51 -39.00
N ASN A 935 -18.59 -32.02 -37.76
CA ASN A 935 -19.18 -32.66 -36.59
C ASN A 935 -20.05 -31.68 -35.78
N VAL A 936 -21.37 -31.78 -35.93
CA VAL A 936 -22.33 -30.88 -35.28
C VAL A 936 -23.00 -31.58 -34.09
N THR A 937 -22.66 -31.14 -32.89
CA THR A 937 -23.24 -31.63 -31.63
C THR A 937 -24.12 -30.58 -30.93
N GLY A 938 -24.12 -29.35 -31.42
CA GLY A 938 -25.08 -28.29 -31.12
C GLY A 938 -24.84 -27.06 -32.01
N GLY A 939 -25.84 -26.20 -32.18
CA GLY A 939 -25.83 -25.17 -33.22
C GLY A 939 -26.09 -25.75 -34.62
N ALA A 940 -25.71 -25.03 -35.68
CA ALA A 940 -25.82 -25.53 -37.05
C ALA A 940 -24.71 -25.02 -37.99
N VAL A 941 -24.53 -25.73 -39.11
CA VAL A 941 -23.68 -25.39 -40.26
C VAL A 941 -24.57 -25.15 -41.47
N THR A 942 -24.49 -23.98 -42.10
CA THR A 942 -25.17 -23.67 -43.37
C THR A 942 -24.16 -23.62 -44.52
N LEU A 943 -24.48 -24.24 -45.66
CA LEU A 943 -23.64 -24.19 -46.85
C LEU A 943 -23.94 -22.92 -47.67
N GLY A 944 -22.95 -22.06 -47.86
CA GLY A 944 -23.05 -20.90 -48.77
C GLY A 944 -22.58 -21.21 -50.19
N THR A 945 -21.86 -22.31 -50.38
CA THR A 945 -21.49 -22.89 -51.68
C THR A 945 -21.36 -24.41 -51.55
N ALA A 946 -21.30 -25.13 -52.67
CA ALA A 946 -21.09 -26.56 -52.70
C ALA A 946 -19.78 -26.98 -51.98
N GLN A 947 -19.83 -28.11 -51.26
CA GLN A 947 -18.74 -28.59 -50.40
C GLN A 947 -18.23 -29.98 -50.82
N ASP A 948 -16.91 -30.16 -50.72
CA ASP A 948 -16.22 -31.45 -50.82
C ASP A 948 -15.56 -31.76 -49.46
N VAL A 949 -16.03 -32.82 -48.78
CA VAL A 949 -15.64 -33.15 -47.40
C VAL A 949 -15.36 -34.64 -47.20
N SER A 950 -14.61 -35.00 -46.16
CA SER A 950 -14.34 -36.39 -45.80
C SER A 950 -15.58 -37.05 -45.23
N LYS A 951 -16.23 -36.38 -44.26
CA LYS A 951 -17.27 -36.95 -43.40
C LYS A 951 -18.19 -35.85 -42.87
N VAL A 952 -19.46 -36.17 -42.65
CA VAL A 952 -20.42 -35.31 -41.93
C VAL A 952 -21.12 -36.10 -40.84
N ILE A 953 -21.14 -35.54 -39.63
CA ILE A 953 -21.80 -36.07 -38.45
C ILE A 953 -22.69 -34.97 -37.88
N SER A 954 -23.95 -35.28 -37.58
CA SER A 954 -24.84 -34.39 -36.81
C SER A 954 -25.64 -35.19 -35.79
N SER A 955 -25.69 -34.70 -34.55
CA SER A 955 -26.54 -35.23 -33.48
C SER A 955 -27.70 -34.29 -33.12
N VAL A 956 -27.91 -33.20 -33.87
CA VAL A 956 -28.93 -32.17 -33.58
C VAL A 956 -29.78 -31.84 -34.79
N ALA A 957 -31.08 -31.61 -34.55
CA ALA A 957 -32.03 -31.22 -35.60
C ALA A 957 -31.63 -29.86 -36.20
N GLY A 958 -31.69 -29.76 -37.53
CA GLY A 958 -31.21 -28.60 -38.29
C GLY A 958 -29.69 -28.42 -38.28
N GLY A 959 -28.92 -29.37 -37.73
CA GLY A 959 -27.47 -29.21 -37.51
C GLY A 959 -26.64 -28.99 -38.77
N VAL A 960 -27.07 -29.52 -39.93
CA VAL A 960 -26.48 -29.19 -41.23
C VAL A 960 -27.59 -28.75 -42.18
N ASN A 961 -27.46 -27.55 -42.74
CA ASN A 961 -28.37 -26.94 -43.69
C ASN A 961 -27.68 -26.79 -45.05
N LEU A 962 -28.12 -27.55 -46.04
CA LEU A 962 -27.59 -27.51 -47.40
C LEU A 962 -27.89 -26.18 -48.13
N ALA A 963 -28.98 -25.49 -47.79
CA ALA A 963 -29.39 -24.20 -48.37
C ALA A 963 -29.31 -24.11 -49.91
N GLY A 964 -29.70 -25.19 -50.60
CA GLY A 964 -29.70 -25.32 -52.06
C GLY A 964 -28.37 -25.78 -52.66
N GLN A 965 -27.35 -26.03 -51.84
CA GLN A 965 -26.01 -26.41 -52.28
C GLN A 965 -25.78 -27.92 -52.28
N THR A 966 -24.88 -28.38 -53.15
CA THR A 966 -24.42 -29.77 -53.19
C THR A 966 -23.38 -30.06 -52.11
N LEU A 967 -23.48 -31.21 -51.47
CA LEU A 967 -22.50 -31.73 -50.51
C LEU A 967 -21.97 -33.08 -51.03
N ARG A 968 -20.64 -33.19 -51.18
CA ARG A 968 -19.93 -34.40 -51.63
C ARG A 968 -19.11 -34.96 -50.49
N ILE A 969 -19.33 -36.21 -50.13
CA ILE A 969 -18.72 -36.87 -48.97
C ILE A 969 -17.88 -38.05 -49.47
N TYR A 970 -16.58 -38.02 -49.23
CA TYR A 970 -15.62 -38.99 -49.77
C TYR A 970 -15.42 -40.24 -48.89
N THR A 971 -16.25 -40.41 -47.84
CA THR A 971 -16.35 -41.65 -47.04
C THR A 971 -17.64 -42.40 -47.40
N LEU A 972 -17.55 -43.38 -48.31
CA LEU A 972 -18.71 -44.14 -48.81
C LEU A 972 -19.53 -44.82 -47.70
N ALA A 973 -18.84 -45.34 -46.67
CA ALA A 973 -19.47 -46.03 -45.55
C ALA A 973 -20.44 -45.16 -44.73
N ASP A 974 -20.45 -43.84 -44.92
CA ASP A 974 -21.34 -42.92 -44.23
C ASP A 974 -22.71 -42.72 -44.91
N GLU A 975 -22.95 -43.27 -46.10
CA GLU A 975 -24.22 -43.07 -46.82
C GLU A 975 -25.46 -43.40 -45.96
N ALA A 976 -25.45 -44.54 -45.28
CA ALA A 976 -26.53 -44.94 -44.37
C ALA A 976 -26.68 -43.99 -43.17
N ALA A 977 -25.57 -43.41 -42.68
CA ALA A 977 -25.58 -42.43 -41.61
C ALA A 977 -26.17 -41.08 -42.07
N ILE A 978 -25.93 -40.68 -43.32
CA ILE A 978 -26.51 -39.48 -43.93
C ILE A 978 -28.01 -39.68 -44.21
N ASN A 979 -28.44 -40.84 -44.70
CA ASN A 979 -29.85 -41.19 -44.84
C ASN A 979 -30.58 -41.06 -43.49
N SER A 980 -30.01 -41.66 -42.43
CA SER A 980 -30.52 -41.50 -41.05
C SER A 980 -30.47 -40.06 -40.53
N ALA A 981 -29.53 -39.25 -40.99
CA ALA A 981 -29.43 -37.84 -40.61
C ALA A 981 -30.50 -36.96 -41.29
N VAL A 982 -30.82 -37.22 -42.56
CA VAL A 982 -31.95 -36.57 -43.27
C VAL A 982 -33.28 -37.02 -42.67
N ALA A 983 -33.49 -38.32 -42.45
CA ALA A 983 -34.69 -38.88 -41.81
C ALA A 983 -34.99 -38.24 -40.44
N GLY A 984 -33.94 -38.08 -39.62
CA GLY A 984 -34.04 -37.44 -38.30
C GLY A 984 -34.07 -35.91 -38.32
N GLY A 985 -34.15 -35.26 -39.49
CA GLY A 985 -34.13 -33.80 -39.64
C GLY A 985 -32.83 -33.15 -39.15
N ARG A 986 -31.72 -33.89 -39.08
CA ARG A 986 -30.39 -33.44 -38.63
C ARG A 986 -29.53 -32.88 -39.76
N VAL A 987 -29.77 -33.36 -40.98
CA VAL A 987 -29.40 -32.73 -42.25
C VAL A 987 -30.70 -32.24 -42.89
N VAL A 988 -30.75 -30.96 -43.26
CA VAL A 988 -31.93 -30.27 -43.82
C VAL A 988 -31.51 -29.41 -45.01
N ASP A 989 -32.49 -28.88 -45.73
CA ASP A 989 -32.27 -27.81 -46.71
C ASP A 989 -33.35 -26.74 -46.55
N GLY A 990 -32.93 -25.55 -46.08
CA GLY A 990 -33.81 -24.41 -45.86
C GLY A 990 -34.26 -23.68 -47.14
N SER A 991 -33.74 -24.05 -48.32
CA SER A 991 -34.23 -23.56 -49.61
C SER A 991 -35.44 -24.35 -50.14
N ILE A 992 -35.70 -25.54 -49.59
CA ILE A 992 -36.88 -26.35 -49.95
C ILE A 992 -38.14 -25.67 -49.39
N GLY A 993 -38.77 -24.83 -50.22
CA GLY A 993 -40.04 -24.16 -49.95
C GLY A 993 -41.28 -25.08 -49.88
N GLY A 994 -41.10 -26.41 -49.89
CA GLY A 994 -42.15 -27.40 -49.78
C GLY A 994 -42.13 -28.49 -50.86
N ASN A 995 -43.22 -29.27 -50.90
CA ASN A 995 -43.48 -30.28 -51.93
C ASN A 995 -43.46 -29.61 -53.31
N PRO A 996 -42.72 -30.11 -54.34
CA PRO A 996 -42.34 -31.51 -54.55
C PRO A 996 -40.84 -31.85 -54.38
N TRP A 997 -40.07 -31.11 -53.58
CA TRP A 997 -38.62 -31.31 -53.44
C TRP A 997 -38.24 -32.18 -52.23
N GLN A 998 -37.08 -32.84 -52.29
CA GLN A 998 -36.47 -33.61 -51.18
C GLN A 998 -34.94 -33.63 -51.28
N ILE A 999 -34.25 -34.12 -50.24
CA ILE A 999 -32.78 -34.23 -50.21
C ILE A 999 -32.37 -35.61 -50.74
N GLY A 1000 -31.91 -35.67 -51.97
CA GLY A 1000 -31.40 -36.89 -52.56
C GLY A 1000 -30.01 -37.27 -52.04
N ILE A 1001 -29.77 -38.58 -51.91
CA ILE A 1001 -28.51 -39.18 -51.46
C ILE A 1001 -28.20 -40.38 -52.37
N THR A 1002 -26.99 -40.49 -52.92
CA THR A 1002 -26.51 -41.70 -53.61
C THR A 1002 -24.99 -41.81 -53.56
N ASP A 1003 -24.44 -43.03 -53.52
CA ASP A 1003 -23.02 -43.31 -53.76
C ASP A 1003 -22.69 -43.67 -55.22
N GLN A 1004 -23.71 -43.77 -56.09
CA GLN A 1004 -23.60 -44.27 -57.46
C GLN A 1004 -23.17 -43.22 -58.50
N ILE A 1005 -23.11 -41.93 -58.14
CA ILE A 1005 -22.59 -40.87 -59.01
C ILE A 1005 -21.13 -40.57 -58.63
N PRO A 1006 -20.14 -40.90 -59.49
CA PRO A 1006 -18.75 -40.54 -59.25
C PRO A 1006 -18.48 -39.05 -59.45
N ASP A 1007 -17.36 -38.58 -58.91
CA ASP A 1007 -16.85 -37.23 -59.12
C ASP A 1007 -16.35 -36.99 -60.57
N ALA A 1008 -15.91 -35.76 -60.87
CA ALA A 1008 -15.43 -35.38 -62.20
C ALA A 1008 -14.12 -36.09 -62.64
N ALA A 1009 -13.44 -36.81 -61.74
CA ALA A 1009 -12.28 -37.64 -62.02
C ALA A 1009 -12.61 -39.15 -62.02
N GLY A 1010 -13.88 -39.53 -61.78
CA GLY A 1010 -14.35 -40.91 -61.76
C GLY A 1010 -14.24 -41.62 -60.40
N ASN A 1011 -13.92 -40.90 -59.32
CA ASN A 1011 -13.85 -41.51 -57.98
C ASN A 1011 -15.27 -41.62 -57.38
N PRO A 1012 -15.60 -42.69 -56.65
CA PRO A 1012 -16.87 -42.81 -55.95
C PRO A 1012 -16.95 -41.80 -54.78
N MET A 1013 -18.14 -41.27 -54.54
CA MET A 1013 -18.45 -40.34 -53.44
C MET A 1013 -19.93 -40.47 -53.07
N VAL A 1014 -20.32 -40.12 -51.84
CA VAL A 1014 -21.73 -39.91 -51.51
C VAL A 1014 -22.12 -38.50 -51.90
N LEU A 1015 -23.01 -38.39 -52.88
CA LEU A 1015 -23.59 -37.14 -53.36
C LEU A 1015 -24.88 -36.84 -52.60
N VAL A 1016 -24.94 -35.65 -51.98
CA VAL A 1016 -26.12 -35.15 -51.27
C VAL A 1016 -26.54 -33.81 -51.88
N GLN A 1017 -27.78 -33.70 -52.36
CA GLN A 1017 -28.30 -32.48 -52.99
C GLN A 1017 -29.84 -32.45 -53.00
N VAL A 1018 -30.43 -31.27 -53.24
CA VAL A 1018 -31.87 -31.17 -53.51
C VAL A 1018 -32.19 -31.85 -54.85
N THR A 1019 -33.24 -32.68 -54.86
CA THR A 1019 -33.80 -33.26 -56.08
C THR A 1019 -35.35 -33.31 -56.07
N ARG A 1020 -35.94 -33.81 -57.15
CA ARG A 1020 -37.36 -34.14 -57.27
C ARG A 1020 -37.72 -35.35 -56.40
N LYS A 1021 -38.87 -35.29 -55.74
CA LYS A 1021 -39.42 -36.44 -55.03
C LYS A 1021 -39.59 -37.66 -55.94
N GLY A 1022 -38.96 -38.77 -55.59
CA GLY A 1022 -39.02 -40.03 -56.35
C GLY A 1022 -37.91 -40.21 -57.41
N ASP A 1023 -37.03 -39.22 -57.59
CA ASP A 1023 -35.79 -39.39 -58.36
C ASP A 1023 -34.75 -40.12 -57.48
N ALA A 1024 -34.34 -41.33 -57.88
CA ALA A 1024 -33.44 -42.21 -57.14
C ALA A 1024 -32.01 -42.20 -57.69
N ASN A 1025 -31.78 -41.89 -58.96
CA ASN A 1025 -30.41 -41.68 -59.49
C ASN A 1025 -29.88 -40.27 -59.28
N LEU A 1026 -30.71 -39.31 -58.86
CA LEU A 1026 -30.40 -37.89 -58.87
C LEU A 1026 -30.12 -37.36 -60.30
N ASP A 1027 -30.77 -37.93 -61.32
CA ASP A 1027 -30.70 -37.41 -62.70
C ASP A 1027 -31.52 -36.12 -62.90
N GLY A 1028 -32.28 -35.73 -61.86
CA GLY A 1028 -33.13 -34.56 -61.81
C GLY A 1028 -34.55 -34.83 -62.30
N THR A 1029 -34.90 -36.03 -62.77
CA THR A 1029 -36.23 -36.32 -63.33
C THR A 1029 -36.77 -37.66 -62.85
N THR A 1030 -37.84 -37.64 -62.04
CA THR A 1030 -38.50 -38.87 -61.58
C THR A 1030 -39.14 -39.62 -62.75
N ASN A 1031 -38.54 -40.74 -63.17
CA ASN A 1031 -38.87 -41.43 -64.43
C ASN A 1031 -38.88 -42.97 -64.31
N PHE A 1032 -38.94 -43.67 -65.45
CA PHE A 1032 -38.95 -45.14 -65.50
C PHE A 1032 -37.73 -45.78 -64.81
N THR A 1033 -36.56 -45.12 -64.86
CA THR A 1033 -35.32 -45.58 -64.25
C THR A 1033 -35.45 -45.70 -62.72
N ASP A 1034 -36.18 -44.77 -62.10
CA ASP A 1034 -36.44 -44.80 -60.65
C ASP A 1034 -37.50 -45.82 -60.28
N LEU A 1035 -38.55 -45.93 -61.10
CA LEU A 1035 -39.57 -46.96 -60.93
C LEU A 1035 -38.96 -48.36 -61.04
N LEU A 1036 -37.95 -48.54 -61.90
CA LEU A 1036 -37.20 -49.78 -62.01
C LEU A 1036 -36.45 -50.08 -60.70
N ARG A 1037 -35.70 -49.11 -60.12
CA ARG A 1037 -35.04 -49.29 -58.82
C ARG A 1037 -36.01 -49.61 -57.69
N LEU A 1038 -37.15 -48.92 -57.65
CA LEU A 1038 -38.22 -49.20 -56.69
C LEU A 1038 -38.77 -50.62 -56.87
N SER A 1039 -39.06 -51.04 -58.10
CA SER A 1039 -39.59 -52.39 -58.37
C SER A 1039 -38.60 -53.50 -57.99
N GLN A 1040 -37.30 -53.25 -58.08
CA GLN A 1040 -36.24 -54.19 -57.70
C GLN A 1040 -36.08 -54.33 -56.18
N ASN A 1041 -36.47 -53.30 -55.41
CA ASN A 1041 -36.32 -53.25 -53.96
C ASN A 1041 -37.66 -53.35 -53.20
N TYR A 1042 -38.79 -53.42 -53.88
CA TYR A 1042 -40.13 -53.39 -53.27
C TYR A 1042 -40.35 -54.47 -52.21
N ASN A 1043 -40.91 -54.08 -51.06
CA ASN A 1043 -41.06 -54.85 -49.83
C ASN A 1043 -39.74 -55.36 -49.19
N GLN A 1044 -38.60 -54.74 -49.47
CA GLN A 1044 -37.32 -55.05 -48.81
C GLN A 1044 -36.94 -53.96 -47.80
N SER A 1045 -36.41 -54.39 -46.66
CA SER A 1045 -35.88 -53.53 -45.60
C SER A 1045 -34.36 -53.39 -45.66
N GLY A 1046 -33.81 -52.42 -44.93
CA GLY A 1046 -32.38 -52.07 -44.95
C GLY A 1046 -31.96 -51.34 -46.22
N LYS A 1047 -32.89 -50.62 -46.85
CA LYS A 1047 -32.68 -49.88 -48.11
C LYS A 1047 -32.37 -48.41 -47.84
N LEU A 1048 -31.75 -47.77 -48.82
CA LEU A 1048 -31.35 -46.36 -48.80
C LEU A 1048 -32.08 -45.59 -49.92
N PHE A 1049 -31.94 -44.27 -49.91
CA PHE A 1049 -32.60 -43.37 -50.85
C PHE A 1049 -32.47 -43.77 -52.34
N ASP A 1050 -31.25 -44.07 -52.79
CA ASP A 1050 -30.99 -44.43 -54.19
C ASP A 1050 -31.42 -45.86 -54.55
N GLN A 1051 -31.72 -46.68 -53.54
CA GLN A 1051 -32.44 -47.95 -53.66
C GLN A 1051 -33.96 -47.75 -53.66
N ALA A 1052 -34.41 -46.49 -53.74
CA ALA A 1052 -35.79 -45.99 -53.81
C ALA A 1052 -36.59 -46.03 -52.49
N ASP A 1053 -35.93 -45.89 -51.34
CA ASP A 1053 -36.58 -45.47 -50.09
C ASP A 1053 -36.66 -43.93 -50.04
N PHE A 1054 -37.76 -43.39 -50.53
CA PHE A 1054 -38.01 -41.94 -50.56
C PHE A 1054 -38.62 -41.41 -49.25
N THR A 1055 -38.99 -42.30 -48.33
CA THR A 1055 -39.45 -41.93 -46.98
C THR A 1055 -38.33 -41.88 -45.94
N TYR A 1056 -37.16 -42.45 -46.26
CA TYR A 1056 -36.02 -42.68 -45.37
C TYR A 1056 -36.39 -43.54 -44.14
N ASP A 1057 -37.41 -44.41 -44.26
CA ASP A 1057 -37.87 -45.31 -43.18
C ASP A 1057 -37.10 -46.65 -43.14
N GLY A 1058 -36.22 -46.87 -44.13
CA GLY A 1058 -35.41 -48.05 -44.33
C GLY A 1058 -36.08 -49.17 -45.12
N THR A 1059 -37.33 -48.99 -45.60
CA THR A 1059 -38.14 -50.05 -46.24
C THR A 1059 -38.85 -49.55 -47.49
N VAL A 1060 -38.44 -50.01 -48.67
CA VAL A 1060 -39.11 -49.63 -49.92
C VAL A 1060 -40.50 -50.26 -49.99
N ASN A 1061 -41.54 -49.45 -49.90
CA ASN A 1061 -42.93 -49.91 -49.77
C ASN A 1061 -43.92 -49.06 -50.60
N PHE A 1062 -45.22 -49.17 -50.29
CA PHE A 1062 -46.27 -48.43 -50.98
C PHE A 1062 -46.12 -46.90 -50.83
N ASN A 1063 -45.58 -46.42 -49.70
CA ASN A 1063 -45.38 -45.00 -49.46
C ASN A 1063 -44.37 -44.38 -50.44
N ASP A 1064 -43.29 -45.09 -50.74
CA ASP A 1064 -42.27 -44.67 -51.73
C ASP A 1064 -42.84 -44.68 -53.14
N LEU A 1065 -43.63 -45.71 -53.48
CA LEU A 1065 -44.32 -45.79 -54.76
C LEU A 1065 -45.34 -44.64 -54.92
N LEU A 1066 -45.98 -44.22 -53.83
CA LEU A 1066 -46.87 -43.07 -53.81
C LEU A 1066 -46.10 -41.77 -54.04
N ILE A 1067 -44.95 -41.58 -53.39
CA ILE A 1067 -44.07 -40.41 -53.60
C ILE A 1067 -43.60 -40.33 -55.07
N LEU A 1068 -43.14 -41.44 -55.64
CA LEU A 1068 -42.67 -41.52 -57.02
C LEU A 1068 -43.80 -41.30 -58.03
N SER A 1069 -44.94 -41.99 -57.86
CA SER A 1069 -46.07 -41.88 -58.80
C SER A 1069 -46.70 -40.49 -58.84
N GLN A 1070 -46.72 -39.76 -57.71
CA GLN A 1070 -47.14 -38.36 -57.65
C GLN A 1070 -46.21 -37.39 -58.40
N ASN A 1071 -44.99 -37.80 -58.74
CA ASN A 1071 -43.96 -36.99 -59.37
C ASN A 1071 -43.47 -37.53 -60.71
N TYR A 1072 -44.10 -38.59 -61.23
CA TYR A 1072 -43.64 -39.27 -62.44
C TYR A 1072 -43.65 -38.35 -63.68
N ASN A 1073 -42.59 -38.43 -64.48
CA ASN A 1073 -42.27 -37.54 -65.59
C ASN A 1073 -42.19 -36.05 -65.19
N GLN A 1074 -41.77 -35.74 -63.97
CA GLN A 1074 -41.51 -34.38 -63.51
C GLN A 1074 -40.02 -34.18 -63.19
N SER A 1075 -39.50 -33.00 -63.52
CA SER A 1075 -38.10 -32.66 -63.28
C SER A 1075 -37.91 -31.63 -62.15
N TYR A 1076 -36.69 -31.62 -61.62
CA TYR A 1076 -36.09 -30.53 -60.85
C TYR A 1076 -35.27 -29.66 -61.80
N ALA A 1077 -35.66 -28.39 -61.93
CA ALA A 1077 -34.88 -27.42 -62.67
C ALA A 1077 -33.71 -26.96 -61.79
N SER A 1078 -32.56 -27.64 -61.86
CA SER A 1078 -31.38 -27.22 -61.10
C SER A 1078 -30.88 -25.87 -61.62
N ALA A 1079 -30.58 -24.96 -60.71
CA ALA A 1079 -29.98 -23.65 -61.02
C ALA A 1079 -28.49 -23.82 -61.36
N GLY A 1080 -28.19 -24.46 -62.49
CA GLY A 1080 -26.82 -24.79 -62.90
C GLY A 1080 -26.64 -25.26 -64.35
N ALA A 1081 -27.71 -25.69 -65.03
CA ALA A 1081 -27.67 -25.97 -66.46
C ALA A 1081 -27.68 -24.66 -67.28
N ALA A 1082 -26.50 -24.04 -67.42
CA ALA A 1082 -26.31 -23.07 -68.48
C ALA A 1082 -26.61 -23.76 -69.81
N ALA A 1083 -27.64 -23.29 -70.53
CA ALA A 1083 -27.92 -23.75 -71.88
C ALA A 1083 -26.66 -23.54 -72.72
N VAL A 1084 -26.02 -24.64 -73.12
CA VAL A 1084 -24.90 -24.60 -74.07
C VAL A 1084 -25.42 -23.90 -75.32
N PRO A 1085 -24.91 -22.73 -75.71
CA PRO A 1085 -25.32 -22.11 -76.96
C PRO A 1085 -24.92 -23.06 -78.08
N GLU A 1086 -25.91 -23.57 -78.81
CA GLU A 1086 -25.65 -24.37 -80.01
C GLU A 1086 -24.68 -23.58 -80.90
N PRO A 1087 -23.55 -24.17 -81.34
CA PRO A 1087 -22.55 -23.41 -82.06
C PRO A 1087 -23.14 -22.88 -83.37
N ALA A 1088 -23.11 -21.55 -83.53
CA ALA A 1088 -23.60 -20.82 -84.71
C ALA A 1088 -22.92 -21.20 -86.05
N ALA A 1089 -22.06 -22.23 -86.06
CA ALA A 1089 -21.42 -22.81 -87.22
C ALA A 1089 -22.40 -23.40 -88.25
N ALA A 1090 -23.57 -23.88 -87.84
CA ALA A 1090 -24.59 -24.37 -88.77
C ALA A 1090 -25.25 -23.24 -89.60
N GLY A 1091 -25.39 -22.04 -89.03
CA GLY A 1091 -25.96 -20.86 -89.72
C GLY A 1091 -25.01 -20.25 -90.75
N LEU A 1092 -23.69 -20.22 -90.48
CA LEU A 1092 -22.72 -19.65 -91.41
C LEU A 1092 -22.52 -20.49 -92.69
N LEU A 1093 -22.76 -21.80 -92.66
CA LEU A 1093 -22.63 -22.64 -93.86
C LEU A 1093 -23.71 -22.35 -94.91
N LEU A 1094 -24.93 -21.98 -94.47
CA LEU A 1094 -26.04 -21.62 -95.37
C LEU A 1094 -25.93 -20.19 -95.92
N ALA A 1095 -25.32 -19.27 -95.17
CA ALA A 1095 -25.01 -17.92 -95.66
C ALA A 1095 -23.87 -17.92 -96.71
N GLY A 1096 -22.89 -18.82 -96.57
CA GLY A 1096 -21.74 -18.92 -97.48
C GLY A 1096 -22.10 -19.37 -98.91
N VAL A 1097 -23.10 -20.23 -99.07
CA VAL A 1097 -23.51 -20.73 -100.40
C VAL A 1097 -24.33 -19.69 -101.18
N GLY A 1098 -25.11 -18.85 -100.49
CA GLY A 1098 -25.92 -17.79 -101.13
C GLY A 1098 -25.10 -16.69 -101.82
N LEU A 1099 -23.90 -16.39 -101.32
CA LEU A 1099 -23.03 -15.32 -101.84
C LEU A 1099 -22.25 -15.69 -103.11
N LEU A 1100 -22.20 -16.98 -103.47
CA LEU A 1100 -21.51 -17.45 -104.68
C LEU A 1100 -22.41 -17.51 -105.93
N ALA A 1101 -23.73 -17.32 -105.80
CA ALA A 1101 -24.69 -17.55 -106.88
C ALA A 1101 -25.13 -16.30 -107.67
N ARG A 1102 -24.71 -15.07 -107.31
CA ARG A 1102 -25.27 -13.84 -107.92
C ARG A 1102 -24.26 -12.77 -108.36
N ARG A 1103 -23.30 -13.15 -109.21
CA ARG A 1103 -22.58 -12.23 -110.10
C ARG A 1103 -22.45 -12.75 -111.55
N ARG A 1104 -23.53 -12.62 -112.32
CA ARG A 1104 -23.48 -12.43 -113.79
C ARG A 1104 -24.18 -11.11 -114.14
N ARG A 1105 -23.54 -10.31 -115.02
CA ARG A 1105 -23.96 -9.00 -115.56
C ARG A 1105 -25.01 -9.18 -116.69
N PRO A 1106 -25.50 -8.16 -117.46
CA PRO A 1106 -25.33 -6.68 -117.42
C PRO A 1106 -26.66 -5.86 -117.53
N GLY A 1107 -26.63 -4.52 -117.69
CA GLY A 1107 -27.85 -3.77 -118.16
C GLY A 1107 -28.02 -2.24 -117.93
N MET A 1108 -27.10 -1.41 -118.42
CA MET A 1108 -27.25 -0.06 -119.03
C MET A 1108 -28.55 0.81 -118.94
N GLY A 1109 -28.38 2.13 -118.71
CA GLY A 1109 -29.31 3.24 -119.08
C GLY A 1109 -30.20 3.80 -117.93
N PRO A 1110 -30.62 5.10 -117.94
CA PRO A 1110 -30.86 5.92 -119.15
C PRO A 1110 -30.25 7.35 -119.16
N ASP A 1111 -30.11 7.87 -120.38
CA ASP A 1111 -30.14 9.31 -120.73
C ASP A 1111 -31.32 9.51 -121.70
N GLY A 1112 -32.01 10.65 -121.61
CA GLY A 1112 -32.82 11.20 -122.72
C GLY A 1112 -34.35 11.16 -122.60
N ALA A 1113 -34.91 12.34 -122.26
CA ALA A 1113 -36.31 12.80 -122.40
C ALA A 1113 -37.38 12.17 -121.48
#